data_AF-A0A935WGV8-F1
#
_entry.id   AF-A0A935WGV8-F1
#
_cell.length_a   1.000
_cell.length_b   1.000
_cell.length_c   1.000
_cell.angle_alpha   90.00
_cell.angle_beta   90.00
_cell.angle_gamma   90.00
#
_symmetry.space_group_name_H-M   'P 1'
#
loop_
_entity.id
_entity.type
_entity.pdbx_description
1 polymer ?
#
loop_
_entity_poly.entity_id
_entity_poly.type
_entity_poly.pdbx_seq_one_letter_code
_entity_poly.pdbx_strand_id
1 'polypeptide(L)'
;MLDPGATLSGTTGNVLDPVFAQRHALTLAPGQAVELVSALAAGADRAQVLALTGAAVAGEFEAVFRSAQAEARATLEMLGLPREWRARLPVLTGALAYGAAEPRPGLPLPSRAELPAGGLGALGLTGGLPVVLVHVKTPADVMTAVGLARVAAYWRTRGVGVDLVLLDASGPGLADAVHQVGPAPSPRLGRTLVRRAADEPAAVVARLERLARFVVRAAELPMVAPAPAVTVRFRQAPAEAPGALPADEPLRHWNGHGGFAADGSEYVIRLPADGERQRRPPLAWTNVLANEQFGALATEAGGGYTWSRNSREHRLTPWTNDPIADPPSEALYLSDLDAGWFWSPLPAPAGGGADVEVRHGFGHTSWTRRSQGLTQHVTAFVPRQAPLKVVRVRVTNDGTHPRRLALTTYQALVLGVLEQDTRRAVGTAWDTASGAVLAMNPDAGEFAAGVTFAALVAPEGGTAVEHTAHRGAFLGRDGTLGAPGAVVAGTPLDGRTGRGLDPCAAFRTTFLVAPGEIAEAILLLGEAPDAASARSLVTRFRAPAVVAMELADVGRFWEETLGRLRVETPVPELDLMLNGWLAYQNLACRVWGRSAFYQSGGAFGFRDQLQDAAALTWLDPALTRRQLLLHAAHQFEEGDVLHWWHPPLSKGIRTRFSDDLLWLPLLTAEYVRHTGDTAVLDEPVRFLRAPHLEEGEDETFVVPTEAGTTGTLYEHCCLALDRSLTTGAHGIPLMGTGDWNDGMNRVGRLGRGESVWLGFFLYHILEGFLPHCEMRRDALRLERYRAYRTALGKALNAEGWDGGWYRRAWYDNGAVLGSAESDECRIDTIAQAWAVISGAAARARGHGARRHGAAPRGGTRGHHPPPHPGVRPDAERPRLHQGLPARRARERRPVHARRPLGRARPGGAGPPRPRRSPAAHAEPRAPWRHARGHRALPGGAVRGRGGRLRRRPALGPWRLDLVHRLGGVDVPGGRGVTAWCHRARRPGAPPGALHPGRVAGLPPALVRAGQRPGRAADGGAAPRRRTHRGLRQWRAAGGDGRGRSSSRSPRMAACSTCRCGSAPTWGRATAPVRRRAPRRGSGSPRRRAGRWP
;
A
#
# COMPACT_ATOMS: atom_id res chain seq x y z
N MET A 1 32.00 -6.30 -5.41
CA MET A 1 32.35 -7.17 -4.26
C MET A 1 32.93 -8.51 -4.69
N LEU A 2 32.41 -9.15 -5.75
CA LEU A 2 32.96 -10.41 -6.27
C LEU A 2 34.24 -10.21 -7.10
N ASP A 3 34.58 -8.95 -7.41
CA ASP A 3 35.72 -8.57 -8.22
C ASP A 3 37.05 -9.06 -7.62
N PRO A 4 38.05 -9.41 -8.46
CA PRO A 4 39.40 -9.71 -8.01
C PRO A 4 39.96 -8.56 -7.15
N GLY A 5 40.48 -8.88 -5.97
CA GLY A 5 41.04 -7.90 -5.03
C GLY A 5 40.04 -7.08 -4.18
N ALA A 6 38.72 -7.19 -4.39
CA ALA A 6 37.74 -6.44 -3.60
C ALA A 6 37.59 -6.95 -2.15
N THR A 7 37.93 -6.13 -1.17
CA THR A 7 37.80 -6.46 0.27
C THR A 7 36.39 -6.17 0.82
N LEU A 8 35.92 -6.99 1.76
CA LEU A 8 34.74 -6.65 2.58
C LEU A 8 35.04 -5.44 3.47
N SER A 9 34.02 -4.63 3.78
CA SER A 9 34.20 -3.35 4.48
C SER A 9 34.45 -3.45 5.99
N GLY A 10 34.41 -4.66 6.57
CA GLY A 10 34.58 -4.88 8.02
C GLY A 10 33.54 -4.18 8.91
N THR A 11 32.38 -3.80 8.36
CA THR A 11 31.39 -2.98 9.08
C THR A 11 30.56 -3.84 10.04
N THR A 12 30.52 -3.46 11.33
CA THR A 12 29.76 -4.18 12.37
C THR A 12 28.85 -3.25 13.19
N GLY A 13 27.69 -3.73 13.61
CA GLY A 13 26.80 -3.07 14.58
C GLY A 13 25.39 -2.84 14.04
N ASN A 14 24.69 -1.86 14.64
CA ASN A 14 23.33 -1.48 14.27
C ASN A 14 23.28 -0.89 12.84
N VAL A 15 22.99 -1.74 11.86
CA VAL A 15 22.79 -1.38 10.45
C VAL A 15 21.30 -1.48 10.08
N LEU A 16 20.90 -0.85 8.99
CA LEU A 16 19.50 -0.85 8.52
C LEU A 16 19.09 -2.16 7.83
N ASP A 17 20.08 -2.84 7.25
CA ASP A 17 19.93 -4.13 6.58
C ASP A 17 21.06 -5.05 7.09
N PRO A 18 20.78 -5.92 8.08
CA PRO A 18 21.80 -6.73 8.75
C PRO A 18 22.14 -7.98 7.94
N VAL A 19 23.40 -8.08 7.52
CA VAL A 19 23.95 -9.25 6.82
C VAL A 19 25.20 -9.78 7.51
N PHE A 20 25.32 -11.11 7.59
CA PHE A 20 26.58 -11.79 7.90
C PHE A 20 27.31 -12.11 6.59
N ALA A 21 28.23 -11.22 6.18
CA ALA A 21 29.04 -11.42 4.99
C ALA A 21 30.47 -11.83 5.39
N GLN A 22 30.93 -12.96 4.88
CA GLN A 22 32.29 -13.47 5.04
C GLN A 22 32.89 -13.78 3.66
N ARG A 23 34.20 -13.57 3.48
CA ARG A 23 34.94 -13.91 2.26
C ARG A 23 36.22 -14.63 2.68
N HIS A 24 36.46 -15.79 2.08
CA HIS A 24 37.73 -16.50 2.15
C HIS A 24 38.25 -16.68 0.73
N ALA A 25 39.56 -16.67 0.53
CA ALA A 25 40.20 -16.80 -0.77
C ALA A 25 41.20 -17.95 -0.72
N LEU A 26 41.16 -18.79 -1.74
CA LEU A 26 41.88 -20.07 -1.79
C LEU A 26 42.59 -20.19 -3.13
N THR A 27 43.66 -20.98 -3.16
CA THR A 27 44.32 -21.42 -4.38
C THR A 27 44.52 -22.92 -4.26
N LEU A 28 44.03 -23.66 -5.24
CA LEU A 28 44.10 -25.13 -5.27
C LEU A 28 45.01 -25.56 -6.42
N ALA A 29 45.97 -26.43 -6.13
CA ALA A 29 46.71 -27.16 -7.15
C ALA A 29 45.81 -28.24 -7.79
N PRO A 30 46.16 -28.76 -8.99
CA PRO A 30 45.46 -29.88 -9.59
C PRO A 30 45.39 -31.09 -8.63
N GLY A 31 44.19 -31.62 -8.40
CA GLY A 31 43.95 -32.73 -7.46
C GLY A 31 43.90 -32.33 -5.97
N GLN A 32 44.17 -31.07 -5.61
CA GLN A 32 44.06 -30.62 -4.23
C GLN A 32 42.59 -30.35 -3.84
N ALA A 33 42.15 -30.95 -2.74
CA ALA A 33 40.88 -30.62 -2.10
C ALA A 33 41.10 -29.71 -0.88
N VAL A 34 40.13 -28.83 -0.61
CA VAL A 34 40.01 -28.06 0.64
C VAL A 34 38.55 -28.14 1.07
N GLU A 35 38.33 -28.43 2.34
CA GLU A 35 37.01 -28.36 2.96
C GLU A 35 36.77 -26.95 3.53
N LEU A 36 35.56 -26.42 3.35
CA LEU A 36 35.15 -25.13 3.88
C LEU A 36 33.87 -25.30 4.67
N VAL A 37 33.92 -24.94 5.95
CA VAL A 37 32.75 -24.98 6.81
C VAL A 37 32.32 -23.56 7.18
N SER A 38 31.03 -23.29 7.03
CA SER A 38 30.39 -22.05 7.43
C SER A 38 29.29 -22.38 8.45
N ALA A 39 29.25 -21.66 9.56
CA ALA A 39 28.32 -21.91 10.65
C ALA A 39 27.53 -20.64 10.97
N LEU A 40 26.20 -20.78 11.07
CA LEU A 40 25.31 -19.75 11.60
C LEU A 40 24.71 -20.27 12.90
N ALA A 41 25.00 -19.59 14.01
CA ALA A 41 24.53 -19.96 15.34
C ALA A 41 23.54 -18.93 15.90
N ALA A 42 22.54 -19.42 16.63
CA ALA A 42 21.61 -18.63 17.41
C ALA A 42 21.54 -19.21 18.83
N GLY A 43 21.23 -18.37 19.81
CA GLY A 43 21.14 -18.74 21.23
C GLY A 43 20.32 -17.71 22.00
N ALA A 44 19.91 -18.08 23.21
CA ALA A 44 19.13 -17.21 24.10
C ALA A 44 19.93 -15.97 24.54
N ASP A 45 21.26 -16.08 24.58
CA ASP A 45 22.18 -14.98 24.88
C ASP A 45 23.48 -15.06 24.05
N ARG A 46 24.32 -14.04 24.25
CA ARG A 46 25.62 -13.90 23.57
C ARG A 46 26.63 -14.99 23.97
N ALA A 47 26.63 -15.44 25.21
CA ALA A 47 27.58 -16.46 25.68
C ALA A 47 27.30 -17.81 25.02
N GLN A 48 26.02 -18.18 24.88
CA GLN A 48 25.62 -19.40 24.17
C GLN A 48 26.03 -19.35 22.67
N VAL A 49 25.81 -18.22 21.99
CA VAL A 49 26.25 -18.04 20.58
C VAL A 49 27.77 -18.14 20.45
N LEU A 50 28.53 -17.59 21.40
CA LEU A 50 30.00 -17.68 21.40
C LEU A 50 30.50 -19.10 21.69
N ALA A 51 29.83 -19.86 22.56
CA ALA A 51 30.15 -21.26 22.82
C ALA A 51 29.91 -22.13 21.56
N LEU A 52 28.75 -21.97 20.92
CA LEU A 52 28.40 -22.70 19.68
C LEU A 52 29.37 -22.40 18.53
N THR A 53 29.76 -21.13 18.36
CA THR A 53 30.74 -20.72 17.33
C THR A 53 32.17 -21.13 17.68
N GLY A 54 32.52 -21.21 18.97
CA GLY A 54 33.79 -21.76 19.43
C GLY A 54 33.95 -23.25 19.09
N ALA A 55 32.94 -24.07 19.39
CA ALA A 55 32.93 -25.49 19.05
C ALA A 55 33.01 -25.74 17.53
N ALA A 56 32.34 -24.90 16.73
CA ALA A 56 32.46 -24.93 15.28
C ALA A 56 33.91 -24.66 14.81
N VAL A 57 34.59 -23.64 15.36
CA VAL A 57 35.98 -23.31 14.97
C VAL A 57 36.98 -24.40 15.39
N ALA A 58 36.66 -25.22 16.39
CA ALA A 58 37.52 -26.33 16.85
C ALA A 58 37.56 -27.55 15.89
N GLY A 59 36.81 -27.54 14.78
CA GLY A 59 36.78 -28.66 13.81
C GLY A 59 35.90 -29.83 14.23
N GLU A 60 35.12 -29.72 15.30
CA GLU A 60 34.25 -30.77 15.83
C GLU A 60 32.96 -30.99 14.99
N PHE A 61 32.85 -30.43 13.79
CA PHE A 61 31.68 -30.55 12.92
C PHE A 61 31.25 -32.00 12.69
N GLU A 62 32.21 -32.88 12.49
CA GLU A 62 31.99 -34.32 12.37
C GLU A 62 31.34 -34.93 13.63
N ALA A 63 31.70 -34.47 14.83
CA ALA A 63 31.02 -34.86 16.06
C ALA A 63 29.61 -34.27 16.16
N VAL A 64 29.42 -33.00 15.74
CA VAL A 64 28.10 -32.35 15.68
C VAL A 64 27.16 -33.07 14.70
N PHE A 65 27.63 -33.42 13.49
CA PHE A 65 26.85 -34.17 12.51
C PHE A 65 26.53 -35.58 13.01
N ARG A 66 27.49 -36.30 13.62
CA ARG A 66 27.22 -37.60 14.26
C ARG A 66 26.20 -37.48 15.39
N SER A 67 26.29 -36.45 16.23
CA SER A 67 25.33 -36.19 17.30
C SER A 67 23.93 -35.90 16.75
N ALA A 68 23.82 -35.04 15.73
CA ALA A 68 22.55 -34.72 15.07
C ALA A 68 21.94 -35.96 14.38
N GLN A 69 22.76 -36.81 13.75
CA GLN A 69 22.33 -38.09 13.19
C GLN A 69 21.85 -39.07 14.27
N ALA A 70 22.56 -39.16 15.40
CA ALA A 70 22.17 -40.01 16.53
C ALA A 70 20.86 -39.54 17.17
N GLU A 71 20.69 -38.23 17.38
CA GLU A 71 19.47 -37.63 17.91
C GLU A 71 18.28 -37.80 16.94
N ALA A 72 18.50 -37.58 15.64
CA ALA A 72 17.50 -37.84 14.61
C ALA A 72 17.10 -39.32 14.59
N ARG A 73 18.06 -40.24 14.68
CA ARG A 73 17.81 -41.69 14.76
C ARG A 73 17.01 -42.06 16.01
N ALA A 74 17.41 -41.58 17.19
CA ALA A 74 16.69 -41.81 18.45
C ALA A 74 15.26 -41.27 18.39
N THR A 75 15.04 -40.10 17.77
CA THR A 75 13.69 -39.54 17.55
C THR A 75 12.85 -40.43 16.64
N LEU A 76 13.41 -40.93 15.54
CA LEU A 76 12.72 -41.79 14.58
C LEU A 76 12.42 -43.19 15.15
N GLU A 77 13.24 -43.66 16.09
CA GLU A 77 13.04 -44.90 16.85
C GLU A 77 11.96 -44.71 17.93
N MET A 78 12.01 -43.62 18.71
CA MET A 78 10.98 -43.23 19.70
C MET A 78 9.58 -43.09 19.08
N LEU A 79 9.48 -42.48 17.89
CA LEU A 79 8.22 -42.33 17.17
C LEU A 79 7.75 -43.60 16.44
N GLY A 80 8.52 -44.69 16.53
CA GLY A 80 8.20 -45.96 15.87
C GLY A 80 8.08 -45.84 14.34
N LEU A 81 8.80 -44.91 13.70
CA LEU A 81 8.67 -44.67 12.27
C LEU A 81 9.43 -45.75 11.48
N PRO A 82 8.76 -46.59 10.66
CA PRO A 82 9.42 -47.69 9.94
C PRO A 82 10.41 -47.21 8.86
N ARG A 83 11.36 -48.06 8.46
CA ARG A 83 12.42 -47.71 7.50
C ARG A 83 11.88 -47.20 6.15
N GLU A 84 10.77 -47.77 5.67
CA GLU A 84 10.09 -47.33 4.44
C GLU A 84 9.61 -45.86 4.51
N TRP A 85 9.11 -45.44 5.67
CA TRP A 85 8.61 -44.08 5.90
C TRP A 85 9.76 -43.10 6.09
N ARG A 86 10.87 -43.53 6.71
CA ARG A 86 12.11 -42.73 6.80
C ARG A 86 12.64 -42.35 5.41
N ALA A 87 12.61 -43.28 4.45
CA ALA A 87 13.02 -43.02 3.07
C ALA A 87 12.11 -42.01 2.34
N ARG A 88 10.84 -41.91 2.74
CA ARG A 88 9.85 -40.98 2.16
C ARG A 88 9.87 -39.58 2.79
N LEU A 89 10.51 -39.41 3.97
CA LEU A 89 10.54 -38.12 4.69
C LEU A 89 11.00 -36.92 3.84
N PRO A 90 12.07 -36.98 3.02
CA PRO A 90 12.50 -35.82 2.22
C PRO A 90 11.42 -35.39 1.22
N VAL A 91 10.76 -36.36 0.58
CA VAL A 91 9.70 -36.13 -0.41
C VAL A 91 8.46 -35.53 0.26
N LEU A 92 8.01 -36.11 1.37
CA LEU A 92 6.86 -35.63 2.13
C LEU A 92 7.13 -34.23 2.71
N THR A 93 8.37 -33.94 3.15
CA THR A 93 8.74 -32.63 3.69
C THR A 93 8.81 -31.56 2.59
N GLY A 94 9.32 -31.92 1.41
CA GLY A 94 9.25 -31.07 0.22
C GLY A 94 7.80 -30.80 -0.21
N ALA A 95 6.96 -31.84 -0.21
CA ALA A 95 5.52 -31.71 -0.47
C ALA A 95 4.79 -30.88 0.61
N LEU A 96 5.25 -30.87 1.86
CA LEU A 96 4.69 -29.98 2.88
C LEU A 96 5.10 -28.51 2.65
N ALA A 97 6.38 -28.25 2.40
CA ALA A 97 6.93 -26.91 2.24
C ALA A 97 6.45 -26.23 0.95
N TYR A 98 6.60 -26.92 -0.19
CA TYR A 98 6.32 -26.38 -1.53
C TYR A 98 4.91 -26.76 -2.02
N GLY A 99 4.28 -27.77 -1.41
CA GLY A 99 3.03 -28.38 -1.86
C GLY A 99 3.26 -29.45 -2.93
N ALA A 100 2.58 -30.60 -2.85
CA ALA A 100 2.59 -31.54 -3.95
C ALA A 100 1.79 -30.96 -5.12
N ALA A 101 2.38 -30.96 -6.32
CA ALA A 101 1.67 -30.62 -7.52
C ALA A 101 0.84 -31.84 -7.98
N GLU A 102 -0.36 -31.98 -7.44
CA GLU A 102 -1.47 -32.56 -8.19
C GLU A 102 -2.34 -31.42 -8.73
N PRO A 103 -2.05 -30.92 -9.95
CA PRO A 103 -3.00 -30.12 -10.70
C PRO A 103 -4.34 -30.84 -10.76
N ARG A 104 -5.44 -30.12 -10.52
CA ARG A 104 -6.77 -30.53 -10.95
C ARG A 104 -7.16 -29.68 -12.16
N PRO A 105 -6.55 -29.92 -13.34
CA PRO A 105 -6.77 -29.11 -14.53
C PRO A 105 -8.22 -29.27 -14.99
N GLY A 106 -8.79 -28.20 -15.53
CA GLY A 106 -10.17 -28.24 -16.07
C GLY A 106 -11.28 -28.21 -15.02
N LEU A 107 -10.99 -28.16 -13.71
CA LEU A 107 -12.01 -27.75 -12.74
C LEU A 107 -12.40 -26.29 -12.99
N PRO A 108 -13.70 -25.93 -12.98
CA PRO A 108 -14.16 -24.56 -13.19
C PRO A 108 -13.70 -23.63 -12.05
N LEU A 109 -13.86 -22.32 -12.29
CA LEU A 109 -13.69 -21.32 -11.24
C LEU A 109 -14.54 -21.67 -10.00
N PRO A 110 -14.05 -21.38 -8.77
CA PRO A 110 -14.85 -21.49 -7.56
C PRO A 110 -16.16 -20.70 -7.71
N SER A 111 -17.30 -21.38 -7.54
CA SER A 111 -18.59 -20.68 -7.57
C SER A 111 -18.87 -19.93 -6.27
N ARG A 112 -19.67 -18.85 -6.34
CA ARG A 112 -20.05 -18.06 -5.16
C ARG A 112 -20.90 -18.84 -4.14
N ALA A 113 -21.47 -19.98 -4.55
CA ALA A 113 -22.19 -20.92 -3.67
C ALA A 113 -21.26 -21.91 -2.94
N GLU A 114 -20.00 -22.08 -3.36
CA GLU A 114 -18.97 -22.90 -2.69
C GLU A 114 -18.23 -22.16 -1.55
N LEU A 115 -18.72 -20.98 -1.15
CA LEU A 115 -18.13 -20.14 -0.11
C LEU A 115 -18.74 -20.46 1.27
N PRO A 116 -18.15 -21.33 2.12
CA PRO A 116 -18.65 -21.54 3.46
C PRO A 116 -18.36 -20.32 4.34
N ALA A 117 -19.34 -19.93 5.15
CA ALA A 117 -19.16 -18.93 6.18
C ALA A 117 -18.19 -19.43 7.27
N GLY A 118 -17.29 -18.57 7.75
CA GLY A 118 -16.39 -18.82 8.88
C GLY A 118 -14.90 -18.96 8.49
N GLY A 119 -14.02 -18.55 9.42
CA GLY A 119 -12.57 -18.68 9.28
C GLY A 119 -12.04 -20.10 9.55
N LEU A 120 -10.72 -20.28 9.43
CA LEU A 120 -10.06 -21.60 9.60
C LEU A 120 -10.37 -22.29 10.95
N GLY A 121 -10.58 -21.52 12.02
CA GLY A 121 -10.94 -22.06 13.34
C GLY A 121 -12.29 -22.81 13.35
N ALA A 122 -13.22 -22.48 12.45
CA ALA A 122 -14.49 -23.22 12.30
C ALA A 122 -14.29 -24.64 11.74
N LEU A 123 -13.11 -24.93 11.16
CA LEU A 123 -12.70 -26.27 10.71
C LEU A 123 -11.94 -27.04 11.80
N GLY A 124 -11.81 -26.49 13.01
CA GLY A 124 -11.01 -27.05 14.09
C GLY A 124 -9.49 -26.95 13.88
N LEU A 125 -9.05 -26.30 12.80
CA LEU A 125 -7.63 -26.10 12.45
C LEU A 125 -6.96 -25.10 13.41
N THR A 126 -5.64 -25.19 13.51
CA THR A 126 -4.81 -24.30 14.34
C THR A 126 -4.63 -22.92 13.70
N GLY A 127 -4.75 -22.84 12.37
CA GLY A 127 -4.67 -21.59 11.60
C GLY A 127 -3.24 -21.17 11.28
N GLY A 128 -3.01 -20.69 10.06
CA GLY A 128 -1.67 -20.29 9.57
C GLY A 128 -0.67 -21.44 9.34
N LEU A 129 -1.02 -22.68 9.72
CA LEU A 129 -0.17 -23.85 9.49
C LEU A 129 -0.51 -24.59 8.18
N PRO A 130 0.48 -25.24 7.54
CA PRO A 130 0.26 -26.25 6.51
C PRO A 130 -0.79 -27.29 6.91
N VAL A 131 -1.77 -27.54 6.05
CA VAL A 131 -2.72 -28.66 6.19
C VAL A 131 -2.25 -29.84 5.35
N VAL A 132 -2.39 -31.07 5.87
CA VAL A 132 -2.29 -32.32 5.11
C VAL A 132 -3.62 -33.06 5.26
N LEU A 133 -4.20 -33.55 4.17
CA LEU A 133 -5.49 -34.23 4.18
C LEU A 133 -5.35 -35.68 3.72
N VAL A 134 -5.96 -36.62 4.43
CA VAL A 134 -5.99 -38.04 4.08
C VAL A 134 -7.43 -38.52 4.03
N HIS A 135 -7.83 -39.15 2.93
CA HIS A 135 -9.11 -39.87 2.84
C HIS A 135 -8.88 -41.33 3.21
N VAL A 136 -9.53 -41.79 4.28
CA VAL A 136 -9.34 -43.14 4.83
C VAL A 136 -10.58 -43.98 4.56
N LYS A 137 -10.49 -44.93 3.63
CA LYS A 137 -11.60 -45.81 3.21
C LYS A 137 -11.31 -47.29 3.43
N THR A 138 -10.05 -47.69 3.30
CA THR A 138 -9.59 -49.08 3.32
C THR A 138 -8.61 -49.34 4.48
N PRO A 139 -8.36 -50.61 4.86
CA PRO A 139 -7.30 -50.93 5.83
C PRO A 139 -5.91 -50.45 5.41
N ALA A 140 -5.62 -50.37 4.11
CA ALA A 140 -4.36 -49.82 3.59
C ALA A 140 -4.27 -48.29 3.83
N ASP A 141 -5.38 -47.57 3.71
CA ASP A 141 -5.43 -46.14 4.06
C ASP A 141 -5.24 -45.93 5.57
N VAL A 142 -5.76 -46.81 6.42
CA VAL A 142 -5.58 -46.74 7.90
C VAL A 142 -4.09 -46.83 8.25
N MET A 143 -3.37 -47.81 7.68
CA MET A 143 -1.92 -47.93 7.86
C MET A 143 -1.16 -46.70 7.34
N THR A 144 -1.61 -46.12 6.22
CA THR A 144 -1.04 -44.90 5.65
C THR A 144 -1.29 -43.68 6.54
N ALA A 145 -2.48 -43.55 7.11
CA ALA A 145 -2.86 -42.48 8.03
C ALA A 145 -2.06 -42.53 9.34
N VAL A 146 -1.84 -43.72 9.90
CA VAL A 146 -0.98 -43.94 11.08
C VAL A 146 0.49 -43.60 10.76
N GLY A 147 0.98 -44.00 9.58
CA GLY A 147 2.31 -43.62 9.10
C GLY A 147 2.48 -42.10 8.96
N LEU A 148 1.51 -41.41 8.37
CA LEU A 148 1.49 -39.95 8.25
C LEU A 148 1.34 -39.25 9.60
N ALA A 149 0.62 -39.81 10.57
CA ALA A 149 0.56 -39.31 11.93
C ALA A 149 1.95 -39.34 12.59
N ARG A 150 2.74 -40.41 12.39
CA ARG A 150 4.13 -40.51 12.87
C ARG A 150 5.05 -39.50 12.16
N VAL A 151 4.86 -39.25 10.86
CA VAL A 151 5.58 -38.20 10.12
C VAL A 151 5.22 -36.80 10.62
N ALA A 152 3.93 -36.53 10.88
CA ALA A 152 3.48 -35.25 11.43
C ALA A 152 4.01 -35.03 12.86
N ALA A 153 4.04 -36.07 13.69
CA ALA A 153 4.71 -36.04 14.98
C ALA A 153 6.21 -35.71 14.84
N TYR A 154 6.92 -36.34 13.91
CA TYR A 154 8.33 -36.04 13.63
C TYR A 154 8.54 -34.57 13.22
N TRP A 155 7.74 -34.04 12.29
CA TRP A 155 7.78 -32.63 11.90
C TRP A 155 7.60 -31.70 13.11
N ARG A 156 6.63 -31.97 14.00
CA ARG A 156 6.42 -31.19 15.23
C ARG A 156 7.61 -31.26 16.18
N THR A 157 8.25 -32.42 16.37
CA THR A 157 9.49 -32.51 17.18
C THR A 157 10.65 -31.69 16.60
N ARG A 158 10.61 -31.38 15.29
CA ARG A 158 11.60 -30.57 14.58
C ARG A 158 11.16 -29.12 14.38
N GLY A 159 10.09 -28.67 15.06
CA GLY A 159 9.57 -27.30 14.99
C GLY A 159 8.79 -26.97 13.71
N VAL A 160 8.53 -27.95 12.84
CA VAL A 160 7.74 -27.79 11.61
C VAL A 160 6.26 -27.99 11.96
N GLY A 161 5.50 -26.90 11.99
CA GLY A 161 4.08 -26.93 12.31
C GLY A 161 3.22 -27.50 11.18
N VAL A 162 2.23 -28.32 11.53
CA VAL A 162 1.33 -28.98 10.57
C VAL A 162 0.00 -29.36 11.23
N ASP A 163 -1.11 -29.12 10.54
CA ASP A 163 -2.42 -29.71 10.85
C ASP A 163 -2.67 -30.92 9.93
N LEU A 164 -2.76 -32.12 10.49
CA LEU A 164 -3.06 -33.35 9.76
C LEU A 164 -4.55 -33.68 9.93
N VAL A 165 -5.30 -33.78 8.84
CA VAL A 165 -6.73 -34.08 8.86
C VAL A 165 -6.99 -35.43 8.20
N LEU A 166 -7.64 -36.33 8.94
CA LEU A 166 -7.96 -37.68 8.52
C LEU A 166 -9.49 -37.79 8.38
N LEU A 167 -9.98 -37.91 7.14
CA LEU A 167 -11.40 -38.10 6.82
C LEU A 167 -11.71 -39.59 6.80
N ASP A 168 -12.31 -40.08 7.88
CA ASP A 168 -12.55 -41.50 8.12
C ASP A 168 -13.91 -41.96 7.60
N ALA A 169 -13.88 -42.85 6.61
CA ALA A 169 -15.00 -43.66 6.15
C ALA A 169 -14.79 -45.17 6.43
N SER A 170 -13.69 -45.55 7.08
CA SER A 170 -13.27 -46.95 7.25
C SER A 170 -13.93 -47.67 8.43
N GLY A 171 -14.22 -46.95 9.53
CA GLY A 171 -14.88 -47.52 10.71
C GLY A 171 -14.32 -47.00 12.04
N PRO A 172 -14.95 -47.33 13.18
CA PRO A 172 -14.42 -47.00 14.49
C PRO A 172 -13.05 -47.68 14.72
N GLY A 173 -12.10 -46.95 15.32
CA GLY A 173 -10.76 -47.44 15.67
C GLY A 173 -9.58 -46.62 15.12
N LEU A 174 -9.76 -45.85 14.03
CA LEU A 174 -8.70 -44.96 13.51
C LEU A 174 -8.29 -43.90 14.54
N ALA A 175 -9.25 -43.34 15.29
CA ALA A 175 -9.01 -42.33 16.31
C ALA A 175 -8.05 -42.85 17.39
N ASP A 176 -8.28 -44.06 17.91
CA ASP A 176 -7.46 -44.67 18.96
C ASP A 176 -6.07 -45.03 18.44
N ALA A 177 -5.98 -45.60 17.24
CA ALA A 177 -4.71 -45.94 16.59
C ALA A 177 -3.84 -44.70 16.32
N VAL A 178 -4.44 -43.54 16.07
CA VAL A 178 -3.74 -42.26 15.88
C VAL A 178 -3.46 -41.55 17.22
N HIS A 179 -4.30 -41.74 18.23
CA HIS A 179 -4.07 -41.18 19.58
C HIS A 179 -2.82 -41.78 20.25
N GLN A 180 -2.46 -43.02 19.91
CA GLN A 180 -1.23 -43.69 20.35
C GLN A 180 0.05 -43.19 19.64
N VAL A 181 -0.03 -42.17 18.77
CA VAL A 181 1.08 -41.70 17.93
C VAL A 181 1.59 -40.31 18.32
N GLY A 182 2.74 -40.28 18.99
CA GLY A 182 3.57 -39.08 19.14
C GLY A 182 3.04 -38.03 20.14
N PRO A 183 3.74 -36.88 20.27
CA PRO A 183 3.41 -35.88 21.29
C PRO A 183 2.07 -35.19 21.04
N ALA A 184 1.44 -34.81 22.15
CA ALA A 184 0.12 -34.16 22.20
C ALA A 184 0.01 -32.91 21.29
N PRO A 185 -1.21 -32.57 20.82
CA PRO A 185 -1.45 -31.42 19.95
C PRO A 185 -0.93 -30.11 20.56
N SER A 186 -0.30 -29.28 19.73
CA SER A 186 0.31 -28.02 20.14
C SER A 186 -0.45 -26.83 19.54
N PRO A 187 -0.83 -25.81 20.34
CA PRO A 187 -1.40 -24.56 19.81
C PRO A 187 -0.47 -23.81 18.85
N ARG A 188 0.83 -24.14 18.79
CA ARG A 188 1.83 -23.51 17.91
C ARG A 188 2.31 -24.39 16.75
N LEU A 189 2.34 -25.71 16.95
CA LEU A 189 2.88 -26.67 15.97
C LEU A 189 1.80 -27.55 15.32
N GLY A 190 0.54 -27.30 15.66
CA GLY A 190 -0.61 -27.93 15.02
C GLY A 190 -1.04 -29.24 15.68
N ARG A 191 -2.06 -29.85 15.06
CA ARG A 191 -2.79 -30.99 15.64
C ARG A 191 -3.12 -32.05 14.60
N THR A 192 -3.48 -33.24 15.05
CA THR A 192 -4.07 -34.28 14.20
C THR A 192 -5.57 -34.34 14.49
N LEU A 193 -6.40 -34.21 13.45
CA LEU A 193 -7.86 -34.25 13.52
C LEU A 193 -8.37 -35.50 12.81
N VAL A 194 -9.14 -36.34 13.51
CA VAL A 194 -9.91 -37.43 12.90
C VAL A 194 -11.36 -36.96 12.81
N ARG A 195 -11.93 -36.96 11.61
CA ARG A 195 -13.30 -36.49 11.32
C ARG A 195 -14.02 -37.57 10.51
N ARG A 196 -15.23 -37.94 10.92
CA ARG A 196 -16.03 -38.98 10.26
C ARG A 196 -16.56 -38.44 8.93
N ALA A 197 -16.17 -39.06 7.82
CA ALA A 197 -16.48 -38.55 6.47
C ALA A 197 -17.99 -38.50 6.16
N ALA A 198 -18.81 -39.30 6.86
CA ALA A 198 -20.26 -39.28 6.74
C ALA A 198 -20.91 -38.04 7.41
N ASP A 199 -20.27 -37.46 8.41
CA ASP A 199 -20.79 -36.33 9.19
C ASP A 199 -20.33 -34.97 8.61
N GLU A 200 -19.46 -34.99 7.59
CA GLU A 200 -18.85 -33.81 7.00
C GLU A 200 -19.60 -33.31 5.74
N PRO A 201 -20.11 -32.06 5.74
CA PRO A 201 -20.70 -31.47 4.55
C PRO A 201 -19.71 -31.44 3.37
N ALA A 202 -20.18 -31.75 2.17
CA ALA A 202 -19.35 -31.77 0.96
C ALA A 202 -18.57 -30.46 0.72
N ALA A 203 -19.15 -29.31 1.08
CA ALA A 203 -18.49 -28.00 1.02
C ALA A 203 -17.30 -27.86 2.01
N VAL A 204 -17.37 -28.51 3.17
CA VAL A 204 -16.29 -28.55 4.17
C VAL A 204 -15.15 -29.43 3.68
N VAL A 205 -15.46 -30.63 3.17
CA VAL A 205 -14.46 -31.52 2.54
C VAL A 205 -13.77 -30.80 1.37
N ALA A 206 -14.54 -30.18 0.48
CA ALA A 206 -14.00 -29.42 -0.65
C ALA A 206 -13.15 -28.22 -0.22
N ARG A 207 -13.37 -27.64 0.96
CA ARG A 207 -12.49 -26.58 1.51
C ARG A 207 -11.21 -27.14 2.10
N LEU A 208 -11.28 -28.23 2.87
CA LEU A 208 -10.10 -28.91 3.40
C LEU A 208 -9.17 -29.37 2.26
N GLU A 209 -9.73 -29.89 1.17
CA GLU A 209 -8.97 -30.27 -0.02
C GLU A 209 -8.26 -29.10 -0.73
N ARG A 210 -8.78 -27.86 -0.63
CA ARG A 210 -8.10 -26.64 -1.15
C ARG A 210 -6.98 -26.15 -0.25
N LEU A 211 -7.17 -26.27 1.06
CA LEU A 211 -6.21 -25.80 2.07
C LEU A 211 -5.02 -26.75 2.24
N ALA A 212 -5.20 -28.03 1.87
CA ALA A 212 -4.17 -29.05 1.97
C ALA A 212 -2.97 -28.76 1.04
N ARG A 213 -1.74 -28.86 1.57
CA ARG A 213 -0.49 -28.84 0.80
C ARG A 213 -0.36 -30.06 -0.11
N PHE A 214 -0.95 -31.18 0.30
CA PHE A 214 -1.19 -32.37 -0.51
C PHE A 214 -2.34 -33.18 0.10
N VAL A 215 -3.04 -33.93 -0.75
CA VAL A 215 -4.13 -34.83 -0.37
C VAL A 215 -3.68 -36.27 -0.64
N VAL A 216 -3.93 -37.18 0.29
CA VAL A 216 -3.63 -38.62 0.16
C VAL A 216 -4.94 -39.38 0.01
N ARG A 217 -4.99 -40.28 -0.98
CA ARG A 217 -6.13 -41.14 -1.29
C ARG A 217 -5.61 -42.52 -1.68
N ALA A 218 -6.31 -43.60 -1.34
CA ALA A 218 -5.95 -44.96 -1.76
C ALA A 218 -4.47 -45.33 -1.47
N ALA A 219 -3.96 -44.90 -0.31
CA ALA A 219 -2.56 -44.98 0.10
C ALA A 219 -1.51 -44.30 -0.81
N GLU A 220 -1.91 -43.53 -1.84
CA GLU A 220 -1.00 -42.82 -2.75
C GLU A 220 -0.35 -41.61 -2.06
N LEU A 221 0.98 -41.62 -1.97
CA LEU A 221 1.78 -40.55 -1.38
C LEU A 221 2.47 -39.71 -2.47
N PRO A 222 2.74 -38.42 -2.21
CA PRO A 222 3.52 -37.58 -3.12
C PRO A 222 4.83 -38.24 -3.55
N MET A 223 5.11 -38.22 -4.86
CA MET A 223 6.36 -38.68 -5.45
C MET A 223 7.14 -37.49 -6.03
N VAL A 224 8.48 -37.59 -6.01
CA VAL A 224 9.32 -36.67 -6.78
C VAL A 224 9.37 -37.18 -8.21
N ALA A 225 8.63 -36.54 -9.11
CA ALA A 225 8.89 -36.70 -10.53
C ALA A 225 10.29 -36.13 -10.85
N PRO A 226 11.15 -36.83 -11.60
CA PRO A 226 12.35 -36.22 -12.15
C PRO A 226 11.91 -35.06 -13.06
N ALA A 227 12.56 -33.91 -12.93
CA ALA A 227 12.26 -32.79 -13.81
C ALA A 227 12.82 -33.09 -15.21
N PRO A 228 12.05 -32.81 -16.28
CA PRO A 228 12.58 -32.92 -17.63
C PRO A 228 13.76 -31.95 -17.80
N ALA A 229 14.81 -32.39 -18.48
CA ALA A 229 15.90 -31.50 -18.87
C ALA A 229 15.36 -30.42 -19.81
N VAL A 230 15.70 -29.15 -19.54
CA VAL A 230 15.28 -28.02 -20.37
C VAL A 230 16.26 -27.86 -21.53
N THR A 231 15.84 -28.22 -22.75
CA THR A 231 16.60 -27.95 -23.96
C THR A 231 16.63 -26.44 -24.21
N VAL A 232 17.81 -25.82 -24.14
CA VAL A 232 17.98 -24.38 -24.39
C VAL A 232 17.87 -24.08 -25.89
N ARG A 233 16.81 -23.37 -26.29
CA ARG A 233 16.58 -22.89 -27.66
C ARG A 233 16.87 -21.39 -27.80
N PHE A 234 16.42 -20.61 -26.84
CA PHE A 234 16.62 -19.17 -26.78
C PHE A 234 17.62 -18.82 -25.68
N ARG A 235 18.58 -17.97 -26.01
CA ARG A 235 19.54 -17.39 -25.07
C ARG A 235 19.20 -15.92 -24.82
N GLN A 236 19.62 -15.36 -23.69
CA GLN A 236 19.46 -13.92 -23.48
C GLN A 236 20.27 -13.16 -24.55
N ALA A 237 19.69 -12.11 -25.11
CA ALA A 237 20.35 -11.29 -26.12
C ALA A 237 21.66 -10.70 -25.55
N PRO A 238 22.76 -10.68 -26.33
CA PRO A 238 24.00 -10.07 -25.89
C PRO A 238 23.84 -8.55 -25.71
N ALA A 239 24.71 -7.95 -24.90
CA ALA A 239 24.78 -6.51 -24.79
C ALA A 239 25.25 -5.90 -26.12
N GLU A 240 24.52 -4.89 -26.59
CA GLU A 240 24.91 -4.10 -27.75
C GLU A 240 25.80 -2.92 -27.32
N ALA A 241 26.51 -2.33 -28.29
CA ALA A 241 27.14 -1.04 -28.08
C ALA A 241 26.06 0.01 -27.72
N PRO A 242 26.33 0.97 -26.82
CA PRO A 242 25.33 1.95 -26.39
C PRO A 242 24.73 2.73 -27.57
N GLY A 243 23.48 2.41 -27.91
CA GLY A 243 22.70 3.16 -28.89
C GLY A 243 22.28 4.52 -28.32
N ALA A 244 22.20 5.54 -29.17
CA ALA A 244 21.74 6.86 -28.74
C ALA A 244 20.30 6.79 -28.20
N LEU A 245 20.12 7.25 -26.96
CA LEU A 245 18.81 7.39 -26.33
C LEU A 245 17.86 8.28 -27.16
N PRO A 246 16.53 8.13 -27.05
CA PRO A 246 15.60 8.66 -28.04
C PRO A 246 15.58 10.19 -28.24
N ALA A 247 16.09 10.99 -27.31
CA ALA A 247 16.22 12.44 -27.49
C ALA A 247 17.35 13.07 -26.67
N ASP A 248 18.12 13.97 -27.29
CA ASP A 248 18.98 14.96 -26.62
C ASP A 248 18.17 16.12 -25.99
N GLU A 249 16.94 15.87 -25.54
CA GLU A 249 16.13 16.94 -24.96
C GLU A 249 16.78 17.52 -23.69
N PRO A 250 16.80 18.86 -23.54
CA PRO A 250 17.39 19.51 -22.37
C PRO A 250 16.47 19.39 -21.15
N LEU A 251 16.74 18.39 -20.30
CA LEU A 251 15.97 18.13 -19.09
C LEU A 251 16.22 19.17 -17.98
N ARG A 252 15.13 19.69 -17.41
CA ARG A 252 15.17 20.61 -16.27
C ARG A 252 15.60 19.88 -15.00
N HIS A 253 16.53 20.47 -14.25
CA HIS A 253 17.04 19.93 -12.97
C HIS A 253 17.66 18.52 -13.07
N TRP A 254 18.34 18.22 -14.18
CA TRP A 254 19.10 16.98 -14.38
C TRP A 254 20.04 16.66 -13.20
N ASN A 255 19.98 15.42 -12.71
CA ASN A 255 20.71 14.98 -11.51
C ASN A 255 21.74 13.85 -11.75
N GLY A 256 22.00 13.49 -13.02
CA GLY A 256 22.90 12.38 -13.39
C GLY A 256 22.22 11.01 -13.55
N HIS A 257 20.89 10.95 -13.36
CA HIS A 257 20.03 9.81 -13.69
C HIS A 257 18.70 10.27 -14.30
N GLY A 258 18.15 11.41 -13.90
CA GLY A 258 16.90 11.95 -14.44
C GLY A 258 16.73 13.45 -14.25
N GLY A 259 15.69 14.00 -14.89
CA GLY A 259 15.26 15.41 -14.84
C GLY A 259 13.83 15.57 -15.36
N PHE A 260 13.23 16.74 -15.20
CA PHE A 260 11.88 17.01 -15.70
C PHE A 260 11.91 17.38 -17.19
N ALA A 261 10.86 17.01 -17.92
CA ALA A 261 10.59 17.53 -19.25
C ALA A 261 10.44 19.07 -19.23
N ALA A 262 10.48 19.72 -20.40
CA ALA A 262 10.48 21.18 -20.50
C ALA A 262 9.23 21.83 -19.85
N ASP A 263 8.05 21.25 -20.11
CA ASP A 263 6.76 21.62 -19.53
C ASP A 263 6.61 21.26 -18.04
N GLY A 264 7.36 20.26 -17.58
CA GLY A 264 7.32 19.71 -16.23
C GLY A 264 6.22 18.67 -15.98
N SER A 265 5.53 18.17 -17.01
CA SER A 265 4.49 17.15 -16.86
C SER A 265 5.05 15.74 -16.63
N GLU A 266 6.23 15.47 -17.17
CA GLU A 266 6.96 14.22 -17.00
C GLU A 266 8.27 14.38 -16.21
N TYR A 267 8.63 13.33 -15.48
CA TYR A 267 9.97 13.11 -14.95
C TYR A 267 10.66 12.00 -15.75
N VAL A 268 11.71 12.37 -16.47
CA VAL A 268 12.45 11.54 -17.43
C VAL A 268 13.70 10.98 -16.75
N ILE A 269 13.87 9.67 -16.85
CA ILE A 269 14.96 8.89 -16.25
C ILE A 269 15.71 8.20 -17.40
N ARG A 270 17.03 8.33 -17.43
CA ARG A 270 17.89 7.68 -18.43
C ARG A 270 18.73 6.62 -17.74
N LEU A 271 18.53 5.37 -18.13
CA LEU A 271 19.15 4.17 -17.59
C LEU A 271 20.12 3.60 -18.63
N PRO A 272 21.37 4.09 -18.69
CA PRO A 272 22.34 3.58 -19.65
C PRO A 272 22.76 2.15 -19.30
N ALA A 273 23.13 1.39 -20.33
CA ALA A 273 23.66 0.04 -20.18
C ALA A 273 25.00 0.04 -19.42
N ASP A 274 25.22 -1.03 -18.66
CA ASP A 274 26.46 -1.31 -17.92
C ASP A 274 26.74 -2.82 -18.06
N GLY A 275 27.18 -3.21 -19.26
CA GLY A 275 27.21 -4.61 -19.69
C GLY A 275 25.81 -5.24 -19.67
N GLU A 276 25.68 -6.39 -19.00
CA GLU A 276 24.39 -7.07 -18.80
C GLU A 276 23.46 -6.37 -17.78
N ARG A 277 23.91 -5.26 -17.18
CA ARG A 277 23.13 -4.49 -16.19
C ARG A 277 22.73 -3.13 -16.78
N GLN A 278 21.99 -2.36 -15.98
CA GLN A 278 21.74 -0.95 -16.24
C GLN A 278 22.18 -0.11 -15.05
N ARG A 279 22.62 1.12 -15.32
CA ARG A 279 23.02 2.09 -14.29
C ARG A 279 21.80 2.74 -13.63
N ARG A 280 21.09 1.95 -12.82
CA ARG A 280 19.91 2.35 -12.05
C ARG A 280 20.18 3.53 -11.10
N PRO A 281 19.15 4.32 -10.72
CA PRO A 281 19.24 5.26 -9.61
C PRO A 281 19.60 4.54 -8.28
N PRO A 282 20.06 5.27 -7.24
CA PRO A 282 20.51 4.65 -5.98
C PRO A 282 19.43 3.95 -5.13
N LEU A 283 18.16 4.08 -5.52
CA LEU A 283 16.95 3.47 -4.94
C LEU A 283 15.91 3.42 -6.07
N ALA A 284 14.99 2.45 -6.04
CA ALA A 284 13.84 2.42 -6.94
C ALA A 284 13.10 3.77 -6.97
N TRP A 285 12.86 4.29 -8.17
CA TRP A 285 12.08 5.48 -8.46
C TRP A 285 10.73 5.06 -9.03
N THR A 286 9.64 5.57 -8.47
CA THR A 286 8.32 4.95 -8.64
C THR A 286 7.22 5.93 -8.95
N ASN A 287 6.27 5.50 -9.78
CA ASN A 287 5.01 6.19 -10.03
C ASN A 287 3.83 5.33 -9.54
N VAL A 288 2.82 5.97 -8.96
CA VAL A 288 1.57 5.32 -8.55
C VAL A 288 0.47 5.70 -9.54
N LEU A 289 -0.02 4.70 -10.26
CA LEU A 289 -1.03 4.81 -11.30
C LEU A 289 -2.34 4.34 -10.69
N ALA A 290 -3.22 5.24 -10.27
CA ALA A 290 -4.41 4.88 -9.51
C ALA A 290 -5.65 5.69 -9.89
N ASN A 291 -6.80 5.05 -9.76
CA ASN A 291 -8.13 5.67 -9.64
C ASN A 291 -8.72 5.31 -8.27
N GLU A 292 -9.95 5.74 -8.00
CA GLU A 292 -10.65 5.57 -6.73
C GLU A 292 -10.79 4.10 -6.25
N GLN A 293 -10.75 3.13 -7.18
CA GLN A 293 -11.06 1.72 -6.92
C GLN A 293 -9.95 0.74 -7.33
N PHE A 294 -8.92 1.19 -8.04
CA PHE A 294 -7.89 0.32 -8.62
C PHE A 294 -6.56 1.06 -8.73
N GLY A 295 -5.45 0.34 -8.64
CA GLY A 295 -4.16 0.95 -8.92
C GLY A 295 -3.02 -0.03 -9.16
N ALA A 296 -1.92 0.54 -9.61
CA ALA A 296 -0.64 -0.12 -9.75
C ALA A 296 0.51 0.82 -9.36
N LEU A 297 1.62 0.23 -8.95
CA LEU A 297 2.90 0.91 -8.80
C LEU A 297 3.80 0.44 -9.94
N ALA A 298 4.48 1.38 -10.60
CA ALA A 298 5.49 1.15 -11.62
C ALA A 298 6.82 1.72 -11.16
N THR A 299 7.91 0.95 -11.27
CA THR A 299 9.28 1.43 -10.98
C THR A 299 10.03 1.78 -12.26
N GLU A 300 11.15 2.50 -12.15
CA GLU A 300 12.01 2.75 -13.31
C GLU A 300 12.53 1.43 -13.91
N ALA A 301 12.73 0.41 -13.08
CA ALA A 301 13.16 -0.91 -13.54
C ALA A 301 12.07 -1.73 -14.26
N GLY A 302 10.81 -1.26 -14.28
CA GLY A 302 9.67 -2.03 -14.81
C GLY A 302 9.07 -3.02 -13.82
N GLY A 303 9.48 -2.95 -12.55
CA GLY A 303 8.89 -3.70 -11.43
C GLY A 303 7.66 -2.99 -10.83
N GLY A 304 7.30 -3.41 -9.62
CA GLY A 304 6.11 -2.95 -8.90
C GLY A 304 5.01 -4.00 -8.80
N TYR A 305 3.77 -3.56 -8.61
CA TYR A 305 2.62 -4.44 -8.32
C TYR A 305 1.26 -3.78 -8.62
N THR A 306 0.20 -4.58 -8.65
CA THR A 306 -1.17 -4.19 -9.01
C THR A 306 -2.18 -4.62 -7.93
N TRP A 307 -3.20 -3.80 -7.66
CA TRP A 307 -4.24 -4.08 -6.66
C TRP A 307 -5.63 -3.63 -7.11
N SER A 308 -6.66 -4.29 -6.56
CA SER A 308 -8.06 -3.88 -6.70
C SER A 308 -8.63 -3.54 -5.33
N ARG A 309 -9.32 -2.39 -5.23
CA ARG A 309 -10.05 -1.84 -4.06
C ARG A 309 -9.20 -1.50 -2.83
N ASN A 310 -8.25 -2.35 -2.43
CA ASN A 310 -7.40 -2.18 -1.25
C ASN A 310 -5.97 -2.67 -1.54
N SER A 311 -5.01 -1.75 -1.50
CA SER A 311 -3.63 -1.98 -1.92
C SER A 311 -2.80 -2.90 -1.01
N ARG A 312 -3.31 -3.21 0.19
CA ARG A 312 -2.72 -4.17 1.14
C ARG A 312 -3.52 -5.47 1.19
N GLU A 313 -4.83 -5.36 1.40
CA GLU A 313 -5.67 -6.51 1.71
C GLU A 313 -6.06 -7.31 0.45
N HIS A 314 -6.02 -6.69 -0.74
CA HIS A 314 -6.41 -7.33 -2.00
C HIS A 314 -5.50 -6.94 -3.17
N ARG A 315 -4.26 -7.43 -3.10
CA ARG A 315 -3.27 -7.33 -4.17
C ARG A 315 -3.60 -8.36 -5.26
N LEU A 316 -3.52 -7.95 -6.52
CA LEU A 316 -3.62 -8.86 -7.65
C LEU A 316 -2.26 -9.51 -7.95
N THR A 317 -1.17 -8.73 -7.86
CA THR A 317 0.21 -9.20 -8.03
C THR A 317 1.06 -8.89 -6.79
N PRO A 318 2.12 -9.67 -6.48
CA PRO A 318 2.94 -9.50 -5.28
C PRO A 318 3.55 -8.11 -5.11
N TRP A 319 3.47 -7.56 -3.89
CA TRP A 319 4.20 -6.34 -3.50
C TRP A 319 5.57 -6.67 -2.89
N THR A 320 6.56 -5.87 -3.24
CA THR A 320 7.91 -5.87 -2.66
C THR A 320 8.32 -4.45 -2.25
N ASN A 321 9.19 -4.33 -1.26
CA ASN A 321 9.80 -3.07 -0.82
C ASN A 321 11.34 -3.12 -0.79
N ASP A 322 11.96 -4.10 -1.45
CA ASP A 322 13.41 -4.21 -1.62
C ASP A 322 13.91 -3.17 -2.66
N PRO A 323 14.55 -2.06 -2.24
CA PRO A 323 14.94 -0.98 -3.14
C PRO A 323 16.24 -1.27 -3.91
N ILE A 324 16.87 -2.44 -3.68
CA ILE A 324 18.14 -2.84 -4.29
C ILE A 324 17.86 -3.81 -5.43
N ALA A 325 17.11 -4.88 -5.17
CA ALA A 325 16.77 -5.86 -6.21
C ALA A 325 15.58 -5.38 -7.07
N ASP A 326 14.59 -4.73 -6.46
CA ASP A 326 13.28 -4.41 -7.06
C ASP A 326 12.72 -5.60 -7.88
N PRO A 327 12.48 -6.77 -7.24
CA PRO A 327 12.14 -7.98 -7.95
C PRO A 327 10.77 -7.84 -8.64
N PRO A 328 10.69 -7.96 -9.98
CA PRO A 328 9.45 -7.75 -10.70
C PRO A 328 8.46 -8.88 -10.40
N SER A 329 7.21 -8.50 -10.10
CA SER A 329 6.09 -9.44 -9.92
C SER A 329 5.36 -9.75 -11.24
N GLU A 330 5.64 -8.95 -12.27
CA GLU A 330 5.09 -8.99 -13.62
C GLU A 330 6.23 -8.77 -14.60
N ALA A 331 6.25 -9.47 -15.75
CA ALA A 331 7.34 -9.42 -16.70
C ALA A 331 6.88 -9.49 -18.16
N LEU A 332 7.68 -8.89 -19.05
CA LEU A 332 7.54 -8.92 -20.50
C LEU A 332 8.83 -9.44 -21.12
N TYR A 333 8.73 -10.22 -22.20
CA TYR A 333 9.86 -10.72 -22.97
C TYR A 333 9.54 -10.64 -24.46
N LEU A 334 10.51 -10.17 -25.25
CA LEU A 334 10.54 -10.37 -26.69
C LEU A 334 11.54 -11.48 -27.00
N SER A 335 11.20 -12.36 -27.94
CA SER A 335 12.11 -13.35 -28.51
C SER A 335 12.15 -13.19 -30.02
N ASP A 336 13.36 -13.14 -30.60
CA ASP A 336 13.56 -13.19 -32.04
C ASP A 336 13.68 -14.66 -32.46
N LEU A 337 12.66 -15.16 -33.17
CA LEU A 337 12.51 -16.57 -33.50
C LEU A 337 13.53 -17.06 -34.55
N ASP A 338 14.18 -16.13 -35.25
CA ASP A 338 15.14 -16.42 -36.32
C ASP A 338 16.58 -16.30 -35.79
N ALA A 339 16.85 -15.32 -34.92
CA ALA A 339 18.16 -15.12 -34.31
C ALA A 339 18.43 -15.97 -33.04
N GLY A 340 17.39 -16.52 -32.40
CA GLY A 340 17.54 -17.37 -31.21
C GLY A 340 17.79 -16.60 -29.91
N TRP A 341 17.47 -15.31 -29.86
CA TRP A 341 17.66 -14.45 -28.70
C TRP A 341 16.35 -14.08 -28.02
N PHE A 342 16.40 -13.81 -26.70
CA PHE A 342 15.30 -13.16 -25.97
C PHE A 342 15.82 -12.04 -25.05
N TRP A 343 14.98 -11.05 -24.77
CA TRP A 343 15.27 -9.96 -23.84
C TRP A 343 13.97 -9.39 -23.27
N SER A 344 14.05 -8.58 -22.22
CA SER A 344 12.89 -7.80 -21.76
C SER A 344 12.89 -6.41 -22.42
N PRO A 345 11.74 -5.90 -22.90
CA PRO A 345 11.61 -4.51 -23.34
C PRO A 345 11.65 -3.52 -22.15
N LEU A 346 11.58 -4.03 -20.91
CA LEU A 346 11.74 -3.29 -19.67
C LEU A 346 13.12 -3.59 -19.05
N PRO A 347 13.69 -2.74 -18.18
CA PRO A 347 15.00 -3.00 -17.55
C PRO A 347 15.11 -4.30 -16.74
N ALA A 348 14.01 -4.75 -16.13
CA ALA A 348 13.88 -6.01 -15.44
C ALA A 348 12.78 -6.86 -16.12
N PRO A 349 12.87 -8.19 -16.10
CA PRO A 349 13.92 -8.99 -15.45
C PRO A 349 15.16 -9.26 -16.33
N ALA A 350 15.06 -9.09 -17.65
CA ALA A 350 16.09 -9.43 -18.63
C ALA A 350 16.40 -8.28 -19.61
N GLY A 351 16.42 -7.04 -19.09
CA GLY A 351 16.56 -5.80 -19.89
C GLY A 351 17.99 -5.26 -20.02
N GLY A 352 19.01 -6.08 -19.73
CA GLY A 352 20.41 -5.70 -19.85
C GLY A 352 20.81 -5.29 -21.27
N GLY A 353 21.98 -4.67 -21.40
CA GLY A 353 22.65 -4.56 -22.69
C GLY A 353 22.09 -3.55 -23.70
N ALA A 354 21.18 -2.66 -23.30
CA ALA A 354 20.85 -1.45 -24.05
C ALA A 354 20.31 -0.35 -23.13
N ASP A 355 20.46 0.90 -23.57
CA ASP A 355 19.99 2.08 -22.87
C ASP A 355 18.44 2.16 -22.87
N VAL A 356 17.86 2.57 -21.75
CA VAL A 356 16.40 2.76 -21.60
C VAL A 356 16.09 4.16 -21.09
N GLU A 357 15.14 4.83 -21.73
CA GLU A 357 14.51 6.03 -21.19
C GLU A 357 13.16 5.67 -20.55
N VAL A 358 12.94 6.11 -19.31
CA VAL A 358 11.69 5.95 -18.58
C VAL A 358 11.07 7.31 -18.34
N ARG A 359 9.78 7.46 -18.59
CA ARG A 359 9.02 8.69 -18.34
C ARG A 359 7.91 8.38 -17.36
N HIS A 360 8.02 8.90 -16.15
CA HIS A 360 6.88 8.96 -15.23
C HIS A 360 6.10 10.23 -15.53
N GLY A 361 4.84 10.11 -15.95
CA GLY A 361 3.92 11.24 -16.12
C GLY A 361 2.76 11.16 -15.13
N PHE A 362 1.80 12.08 -15.24
CA PHE A 362 0.60 12.02 -14.41
C PHE A 362 -0.36 10.92 -14.91
N GLY A 363 -0.48 9.84 -14.13
CA GLY A 363 -1.37 8.70 -14.41
C GLY A 363 -0.81 7.64 -15.37
N HIS A 364 0.38 7.82 -15.92
CA HIS A 364 1.05 6.83 -16.77
C HIS A 364 2.56 6.72 -16.47
N THR A 365 3.16 5.62 -16.92
CA THR A 365 4.62 5.50 -17.08
C THR A 365 4.93 4.84 -18.41
N SER A 366 5.94 5.34 -19.13
CA SER A 366 6.44 4.70 -20.33
C SER A 366 7.94 4.36 -20.24
N TRP A 367 8.34 3.31 -20.95
CA TRP A 367 9.72 2.88 -21.12
C TRP A 367 10.00 2.81 -22.63
N THR A 368 11.08 3.42 -23.08
CA THR A 368 11.52 3.39 -24.47
C THR A 368 12.94 2.85 -24.56
N ARG A 369 13.13 1.83 -25.39
CA ARG A 369 14.40 1.11 -25.58
C ARG A 369 14.66 0.94 -27.06
N ARG A 370 15.90 1.20 -27.50
CA ARG A 370 16.37 0.92 -28.86
C ARG A 370 17.46 -0.13 -28.79
N SER A 371 17.28 -1.23 -29.50
CA SER A 371 18.24 -2.34 -29.55
C SER A 371 17.86 -3.34 -30.64
N GLN A 372 18.77 -4.21 -31.06
CA GLN A 372 18.48 -5.39 -31.89
C GLN A 372 17.79 -5.00 -33.21
N GLY A 373 18.05 -3.79 -33.73
CA GLY A 373 17.36 -3.22 -34.89
C GLY A 373 15.86 -2.90 -34.67
N LEU A 374 15.44 -2.70 -33.42
CA LEU A 374 14.04 -2.45 -33.05
C LEU A 374 13.93 -1.27 -32.07
N THR A 375 12.84 -0.50 -32.15
CA THR A 375 12.42 0.45 -31.11
C THR A 375 11.24 -0.17 -30.35
N GLN A 376 11.42 -0.40 -29.06
CA GLN A 376 10.36 -0.84 -28.14
C GLN A 376 9.85 0.35 -27.34
N HIS A 377 8.53 0.54 -27.31
CA HIS A 377 7.86 1.51 -26.45
C HIS A 377 6.75 0.83 -25.66
N VAL A 378 6.90 0.78 -24.34
CA VAL A 378 5.94 0.18 -23.41
C VAL A 378 5.31 1.28 -22.58
N THR A 379 3.99 1.33 -22.46
CA THR A 379 3.28 2.32 -21.63
C THR A 379 2.26 1.65 -20.72
N ALA A 380 2.40 1.85 -19.41
CA ALA A 380 1.48 1.39 -18.38
C ALA A 380 0.63 2.54 -17.85
N PHE A 381 -0.68 2.32 -17.70
CA PHE A 381 -1.62 3.27 -17.09
C PHE A 381 -2.84 2.54 -16.50
N VAL A 382 -3.64 3.27 -15.71
CA VAL A 382 -4.93 2.82 -15.17
C VAL A 382 -6.02 3.74 -15.73
N PRO A 383 -7.00 3.25 -16.52
CA PRO A 383 -8.06 4.08 -17.08
C PRO A 383 -8.92 4.73 -15.99
N ARG A 384 -9.51 5.90 -16.26
CA ARG A 384 -10.23 6.65 -15.21
C ARG A 384 -11.46 5.92 -14.66
N GLN A 385 -12.21 5.21 -15.50
CA GLN A 385 -13.49 4.61 -15.13
C GLN A 385 -13.48 3.07 -15.13
N ALA A 386 -12.31 2.44 -15.25
CA ALA A 386 -12.20 0.99 -15.37
C ALA A 386 -11.20 0.39 -14.36
N PRO A 387 -11.57 -0.67 -13.61
CA PRO A 387 -10.70 -1.31 -12.62
C PRO A 387 -9.71 -2.30 -13.27
N LEU A 388 -8.83 -1.79 -14.13
CA LEU A 388 -7.73 -2.55 -14.71
C LEU A 388 -6.48 -1.68 -14.91
N LYS A 389 -5.32 -2.35 -14.95
CA LYS A 389 -4.11 -1.82 -15.57
C LYS A 389 -4.09 -2.22 -17.04
N VAL A 390 -3.72 -1.27 -17.89
CA VAL A 390 -3.41 -1.49 -19.30
C VAL A 390 -1.90 -1.31 -19.47
N VAL A 391 -1.25 -2.26 -20.14
CA VAL A 391 0.14 -2.15 -20.60
C VAL A 391 0.16 -2.30 -22.12
N ARG A 392 0.40 -1.18 -22.81
CA ARG A 392 0.51 -1.09 -24.27
C ARG A 392 1.96 -1.32 -24.68
N VAL A 393 2.21 -2.26 -25.58
CA VAL A 393 3.56 -2.59 -26.10
C VAL A 393 3.58 -2.32 -27.59
N ARG A 394 4.42 -1.39 -28.04
CA ARG A 394 4.66 -1.12 -29.47
C ARG A 394 6.09 -1.49 -29.82
N VAL A 395 6.26 -2.24 -30.91
CA VAL A 395 7.56 -2.66 -31.43
C VAL A 395 7.66 -2.19 -32.88
N THR A 396 8.54 -1.24 -33.13
CA THR A 396 8.89 -0.76 -34.49
C THR A 396 10.10 -1.52 -34.99
N ASN A 397 10.08 -1.94 -36.25
CA ASN A 397 11.24 -2.54 -36.90
C ASN A 397 12.06 -1.46 -37.61
N ASP A 398 13.18 -1.07 -36.99
CA ASP A 398 14.08 -0.04 -37.51
C ASP A 398 15.10 -0.61 -38.54
N GLY A 399 15.08 -1.92 -38.77
CA GLY A 399 15.96 -2.62 -39.70
C GLY A 399 15.40 -2.76 -41.13
N THR A 400 16.21 -3.35 -42.01
CA THR A 400 15.93 -3.54 -43.45
C THR A 400 15.25 -4.85 -43.81
N HIS A 401 15.05 -5.76 -42.84
CA HIS A 401 14.48 -7.09 -43.07
C HIS A 401 13.29 -7.35 -42.15
N PRO A 402 12.26 -8.11 -42.59
CA PRO A 402 11.16 -8.52 -41.72
C PRO A 402 11.67 -9.30 -40.49
N ARG A 403 11.00 -9.12 -39.34
CA ARG A 403 11.40 -9.74 -38.07
C ARG A 403 10.28 -10.59 -37.51
N ARG A 404 10.56 -11.86 -37.27
CA ARG A 404 9.61 -12.82 -36.69
C ARG A 404 9.80 -12.89 -35.18
N LEU A 405 8.92 -12.23 -34.44
CA LEU A 405 9.06 -12.03 -33.01
C LEU A 405 7.99 -12.82 -32.23
N ALA A 406 8.30 -13.14 -30.97
CA ALA A 406 7.32 -13.59 -29.99
C ALA A 406 7.29 -12.63 -28.80
N LEU A 407 6.09 -12.16 -28.44
CA LEU A 407 5.86 -11.47 -27.17
C LEU A 407 5.36 -12.50 -26.15
N THR A 408 6.13 -12.69 -25.08
CA THR A 408 5.73 -13.49 -23.92
C THR A 408 5.52 -12.56 -22.72
N THR A 409 4.43 -12.76 -21.96
CA THR A 409 4.13 -11.98 -20.75
C THR A 409 3.88 -12.90 -19.56
N TYR A 410 4.11 -12.39 -18.35
CA TYR A 410 3.94 -13.12 -17.10
C TYR A 410 3.43 -12.19 -15.98
N GLN A 411 2.47 -12.66 -15.18
CA GLN A 411 1.96 -12.00 -13.98
C GLN A 411 1.78 -13.05 -12.86
N ALA A 412 2.45 -12.88 -11.72
CA ALA A 412 2.24 -13.70 -10.53
C ALA A 412 0.91 -13.33 -9.86
N LEU A 413 0.01 -14.29 -9.58
CA LEU A 413 -1.32 -13.98 -9.03
C LEU A 413 -1.38 -14.21 -7.51
N VAL A 414 -1.89 -13.21 -6.77
CA VAL A 414 -2.08 -13.27 -5.30
C VAL A 414 -3.56 -13.30 -4.92
N LEU A 415 -4.34 -12.29 -5.34
CA LEU A 415 -5.75 -12.11 -4.96
C LEU A 415 -5.94 -12.12 -3.43
N GLY A 416 -5.19 -11.26 -2.73
CA GLY A 416 -5.19 -11.16 -1.27
C GLY A 416 -3.94 -10.45 -0.74
N VAL A 417 -3.45 -10.83 0.45
CA VAL A 417 -2.32 -10.15 1.09
C VAL A 417 -0.96 -10.66 0.61
N LEU A 418 -0.70 -11.98 0.73
CA LEU A 418 0.62 -12.58 0.53
C LEU A 418 0.53 -13.84 -0.35
N GLU A 419 1.49 -13.98 -1.28
CA GLU A 419 1.54 -15.10 -2.24
C GLU A 419 1.54 -16.46 -1.54
N GLN A 420 2.34 -16.63 -0.49
CA GLN A 420 2.49 -17.90 0.23
C GLN A 420 1.21 -18.40 0.93
N ASP A 421 0.27 -17.49 1.21
CA ASP A 421 -0.98 -17.77 1.90
C ASP A 421 -2.10 -18.07 0.89
N THR A 422 -2.17 -17.31 -0.21
CA THR A 422 -3.27 -17.41 -1.17
C THR A 422 -3.05 -18.43 -2.29
N ARG A 423 -1.78 -18.81 -2.58
CA ARG A 423 -1.37 -19.64 -3.73
C ARG A 423 -2.30 -20.79 -4.09
N ARG A 424 -2.73 -21.56 -3.08
CA ARG A 424 -3.52 -22.79 -3.25
C ARG A 424 -5.03 -22.55 -3.29
N ALA A 425 -5.50 -21.42 -2.75
CA ALA A 425 -6.90 -21.03 -2.77
C ALA A 425 -7.31 -20.42 -4.13
N VAL A 426 -6.38 -19.73 -4.82
CA VAL A 426 -6.62 -19.18 -6.17
C VAL A 426 -6.95 -20.30 -7.16
N GLY A 427 -8.18 -20.26 -7.69
CA GLY A 427 -8.60 -21.06 -8.84
C GLY A 427 -8.53 -20.22 -10.11
N THR A 428 -8.12 -20.84 -11.22
CA THR A 428 -8.01 -20.19 -12.54
C THR A 428 -8.82 -20.93 -13.59
N ALA A 429 -9.24 -20.24 -14.64
CA ALA A 429 -9.88 -20.83 -15.81
C ALA A 429 -9.57 -20.04 -17.08
N TRP A 430 -9.50 -20.70 -18.23
CA TRP A 430 -9.45 -20.05 -19.54
C TRP A 430 -10.87 -19.74 -20.02
N ASP A 431 -11.17 -18.47 -20.27
CA ASP A 431 -12.43 -18.06 -20.89
C ASP A 431 -12.26 -17.93 -22.40
N THR A 432 -12.74 -18.93 -23.14
CA THR A 432 -12.63 -19.01 -24.61
C THR A 432 -13.32 -17.85 -25.33
N ALA A 433 -14.39 -17.29 -24.75
CA ALA A 433 -15.17 -16.20 -25.34
C ALA A 433 -14.43 -14.85 -25.35
N SER A 434 -13.62 -14.56 -24.31
CA SER A 434 -12.80 -13.34 -24.24
C SER A 434 -11.30 -13.56 -24.47
N GLY A 435 -10.83 -14.82 -24.52
CA GLY A 435 -9.41 -15.15 -24.63
C GLY A 435 -8.61 -14.68 -23.42
N ALA A 436 -9.16 -14.86 -22.22
CA ALA A 436 -8.60 -14.36 -20.96
C ALA A 436 -8.41 -15.50 -19.95
N VAL A 437 -7.38 -15.39 -19.11
CA VAL A 437 -7.31 -16.15 -17.86
C VAL A 437 -8.14 -15.41 -16.82
N LEU A 438 -9.19 -16.07 -16.32
CA LEU A 438 -9.95 -15.63 -15.18
C LEU A 438 -9.40 -16.28 -13.91
N ALA A 439 -9.43 -15.57 -12.78
CA ALA A 439 -8.95 -16.05 -11.48
C ALA A 439 -9.84 -15.57 -10.34
N MET A 440 -10.03 -16.42 -9.32
CA MET A 440 -10.79 -16.10 -8.10
C MET A 440 -10.14 -16.74 -6.88
N ASN A 441 -10.16 -16.03 -5.75
CA ASN A 441 -9.75 -16.58 -4.44
C ASN A 441 -10.99 -16.64 -3.50
N PRO A 442 -11.53 -17.84 -3.21
CA PRO A 442 -12.72 -18.00 -2.37
C PRO A 442 -12.45 -17.67 -0.90
N ASP A 443 -11.19 -17.67 -0.45
CA ASP A 443 -10.80 -17.37 0.93
C ASP A 443 -10.36 -15.89 1.11
N ALA A 444 -10.54 -15.03 0.09
CA ALA A 444 -10.22 -13.58 0.15
C ALA A 444 -11.25 -12.73 0.93
N GLY A 445 -12.09 -13.35 1.78
CA GLY A 445 -13.12 -12.67 2.57
C GLY A 445 -14.04 -11.79 1.71
N GLU A 446 -14.14 -10.51 2.04
CA GLU A 446 -14.94 -9.49 1.33
C GLU A 446 -14.60 -9.33 -0.17
N PHE A 447 -13.40 -9.77 -0.56
CA PHE A 447 -12.95 -9.69 -1.95
C PHE A 447 -13.25 -10.98 -2.73
N ALA A 448 -13.69 -12.06 -2.09
CA ALA A 448 -13.87 -13.39 -2.68
C ALA A 448 -14.92 -13.48 -3.80
N ALA A 449 -15.83 -12.50 -3.90
CA ALA A 449 -16.77 -12.40 -5.02
C ALA A 449 -16.15 -11.79 -6.29
N GLY A 450 -14.95 -11.20 -6.22
CA GLY A 450 -14.28 -10.58 -7.35
C GLY A 450 -13.69 -11.60 -8.33
N VAL A 451 -13.90 -11.34 -9.63
CA VAL A 451 -13.29 -12.09 -10.73
C VAL A 451 -12.12 -11.28 -11.28
N THR A 452 -10.90 -11.67 -10.91
CA THR A 452 -9.69 -11.14 -11.53
C THR A 452 -9.58 -11.68 -12.95
N PHE A 453 -9.11 -10.87 -13.89
CA PHE A 453 -8.89 -11.27 -15.27
C PHE A 453 -7.55 -10.74 -15.78
N ALA A 454 -6.89 -11.55 -16.60
CA ALA A 454 -5.72 -11.16 -17.36
C ALA A 454 -5.88 -11.59 -18.82
N ALA A 455 -5.48 -10.75 -19.77
CA ALA A 455 -5.58 -11.04 -21.20
C ALA A 455 -4.46 -10.36 -22.00
N LEU A 456 -3.93 -11.07 -22.99
CA LEU A 456 -3.06 -10.51 -24.02
C LEU A 456 -3.87 -10.34 -25.31
N VAL A 457 -3.92 -9.11 -25.81
CA VAL A 457 -4.34 -8.78 -27.17
C VAL A 457 -3.11 -8.90 -28.06
N ALA A 458 -3.13 -9.88 -28.96
CA ALA A 458 -2.06 -10.07 -29.93
C ALA A 458 -2.04 -8.92 -30.97
N PRO A 459 -0.87 -8.64 -31.58
CA PRO A 459 -0.80 -7.76 -32.74
C PRO A 459 -1.68 -8.20 -33.90
N GLU A 460 -2.02 -7.27 -34.77
CA GLU A 460 -2.65 -7.56 -36.05
C GLU A 460 -1.75 -8.51 -36.87
N GLY A 461 -2.34 -9.53 -37.49
CA GLY A 461 -1.59 -10.62 -38.15
C GLY A 461 -0.85 -11.59 -37.21
N GLY A 462 -0.91 -11.39 -35.89
CA GLY A 462 -0.30 -12.27 -34.90
C GLY A 462 -1.02 -13.62 -34.75
N THR A 463 -0.30 -14.63 -34.28
CA THR A 463 -0.85 -15.96 -34.00
C THR A 463 -1.79 -15.95 -32.80
N ALA A 464 -2.66 -16.96 -32.71
CA ALA A 464 -3.48 -17.22 -31.53
C ALA A 464 -2.65 -17.20 -30.24
N VAL A 465 -3.26 -16.68 -29.17
CA VAL A 465 -2.59 -16.49 -27.88
C VAL A 465 -2.50 -17.83 -27.15
N GLU A 466 -1.28 -18.33 -27.00
CA GLU A 466 -0.94 -19.39 -26.06
C GLU A 466 -1.04 -18.87 -24.63
N HIS A 467 -1.37 -19.73 -23.67
CA HIS A 467 -1.45 -19.34 -22.26
C HIS A 467 -0.99 -20.47 -21.32
N THR A 468 -0.63 -20.10 -20.10
CA THR A 468 -0.63 -21.01 -18.94
C THR A 468 -0.94 -20.22 -17.67
N ALA A 469 -1.66 -20.86 -16.75
CA ALA A 469 -1.86 -20.36 -15.40
C ALA A 469 -1.02 -21.13 -14.35
N HIS A 470 -0.02 -21.90 -14.80
CA HIS A 470 0.88 -22.65 -13.93
C HIS A 470 2.30 -22.06 -13.93
N ARG A 471 2.65 -21.29 -12.90
CA ARG A 471 3.96 -20.63 -12.76
C ARG A 471 5.12 -21.64 -12.80
N GLY A 472 4.95 -22.82 -12.21
CA GLY A 472 5.95 -23.88 -12.26
C GLY A 472 6.26 -24.39 -13.67
N ALA A 473 5.28 -24.38 -14.58
CA ALA A 473 5.51 -24.68 -16.00
C ALA A 473 6.14 -23.50 -16.74
N PHE A 474 5.79 -22.26 -16.39
CA PHE A 474 6.39 -21.07 -17.00
C PHE A 474 7.87 -20.87 -16.63
N LEU A 475 8.19 -20.90 -15.33
CA LEU A 475 9.55 -20.73 -14.83
C LEU A 475 10.41 -21.98 -15.10
N GLY A 476 9.81 -23.18 -15.06
CA GLY A 476 10.56 -24.43 -15.02
C GLY A 476 11.23 -24.68 -13.66
N ARG A 477 11.84 -25.86 -13.50
CA ARG A 477 12.62 -26.16 -12.30
C ARG A 477 13.91 -25.32 -12.31
N ASP A 478 14.23 -24.73 -11.16
CA ASP A 478 15.41 -23.88 -10.92
C ASP A 478 15.51 -22.64 -11.85
N GLY A 479 14.49 -22.38 -12.66
CA GLY A 479 14.40 -21.20 -13.53
C GLY A 479 13.95 -19.95 -12.80
N THR A 480 14.30 -18.79 -13.35
CA THR A 480 14.08 -17.47 -12.74
C THR A 480 13.33 -16.57 -13.72
N LEU A 481 12.87 -15.40 -13.27
CA LEU A 481 12.35 -14.38 -14.21
C LEU A 481 13.44 -13.82 -15.14
N GLY A 482 14.73 -13.92 -14.81
CA GLY A 482 15.81 -13.54 -15.75
C GLY A 482 15.90 -14.49 -16.94
N ALA A 483 15.63 -15.78 -16.72
CA ALA A 483 15.68 -16.83 -17.75
C ALA A 483 14.61 -17.90 -17.46
N PRO A 484 13.32 -17.63 -17.75
CA PRO A 484 12.24 -18.57 -17.43
C PRO A 484 12.22 -19.71 -18.45
N GLY A 485 12.08 -20.95 -17.96
CA GLY A 485 12.20 -22.17 -18.74
C GLY A 485 11.33 -22.21 -20.01
N ALA A 486 10.10 -21.71 -19.95
CA ALA A 486 9.21 -21.67 -21.13
C ALA A 486 9.68 -20.67 -22.22
N VAL A 487 10.41 -19.61 -21.87
CA VAL A 487 11.03 -18.69 -22.84
C VAL A 487 12.33 -19.30 -23.36
N VAL A 488 13.20 -19.78 -22.47
CA VAL A 488 14.49 -20.40 -22.80
C VAL A 488 14.32 -21.63 -23.70
N ALA A 489 13.31 -22.47 -23.46
CA ALA A 489 13.03 -23.64 -24.28
C ALA A 489 12.31 -23.30 -25.60
N GLY A 490 11.60 -22.16 -25.65
CA GLY A 490 10.79 -21.81 -26.81
C GLY A 490 9.66 -22.79 -27.12
N THR A 491 9.28 -23.62 -26.15
CA THR A 491 8.14 -24.56 -26.24
C THR A 491 6.83 -23.80 -26.08
N PRO A 492 5.73 -24.23 -26.75
CA PRO A 492 4.42 -23.65 -26.53
C PRO A 492 4.01 -23.67 -25.05
N LEU A 493 3.21 -22.69 -24.62
CA LEU A 493 2.63 -22.71 -23.26
C LEU A 493 1.59 -23.83 -23.14
N ASP A 494 1.56 -24.50 -21.99
CA ASP A 494 0.89 -25.79 -21.80
C ASP A 494 -0.65 -25.74 -21.63
N GLY A 495 -1.27 -24.56 -21.74
CA GLY A 495 -2.72 -24.37 -21.63
C GLY A 495 -3.30 -24.66 -20.24
N ARG A 496 -2.48 -24.92 -19.22
CA ARG A 496 -2.99 -25.37 -17.91
C ARG A 496 -3.70 -24.26 -17.18
N THR A 497 -4.99 -24.47 -16.91
CA THR A 497 -5.81 -23.69 -15.98
C THR A 497 -6.59 -24.64 -15.06
N GLY A 498 -6.96 -24.17 -13.88
CA GLY A 498 -7.71 -24.95 -12.89
C GLY A 498 -7.39 -24.57 -11.44
N ARG A 499 -7.71 -25.49 -10.52
CA ARG A 499 -7.53 -25.33 -9.06
C ARG A 499 -6.29 -26.10 -8.59
N GLY A 500 -5.65 -25.62 -7.51
CA GLY A 500 -4.48 -26.25 -6.88
C GLY A 500 -3.15 -26.04 -7.61
N LEU A 501 -3.14 -25.30 -8.73
CA LEU A 501 -1.93 -24.88 -9.43
C LEU A 501 -1.08 -23.91 -8.58
N ASP A 502 0.18 -23.73 -8.96
CA ASP A 502 0.93 -22.50 -8.67
C ASP A 502 0.44 -21.38 -9.64
N PRO A 503 -0.35 -20.39 -9.19
CA PRO A 503 -1.13 -19.53 -10.07
C PRO A 503 -0.31 -18.39 -10.68
N CYS A 504 -0.40 -18.26 -12.00
CA CYS A 504 -0.01 -17.06 -12.74
C CYS A 504 -1.04 -16.73 -13.81
N ALA A 505 -0.84 -15.63 -14.52
CA ALA A 505 -1.28 -15.50 -15.89
C ALA A 505 -0.02 -15.33 -16.75
N ALA A 506 0.20 -16.21 -17.70
CA ALA A 506 1.28 -16.10 -18.67
C ALA A 506 0.74 -16.34 -20.07
N PHE A 507 1.20 -15.53 -21.03
CA PHE A 507 0.68 -15.50 -22.40
C PHE A 507 1.82 -15.45 -23.40
N ARG A 508 1.64 -16.04 -24.59
CA ARG A 508 2.53 -15.85 -25.73
C ARG A 508 1.73 -15.65 -27.03
N THR A 509 2.22 -14.77 -27.88
CA THR A 509 1.82 -14.67 -29.30
C THR A 509 3.06 -14.46 -30.16
N THR A 510 3.02 -14.89 -31.41
CA THR A 510 4.09 -14.69 -32.41
C THR A 510 3.57 -13.85 -33.55
N PHE A 511 4.40 -12.98 -34.11
CA PHE A 511 3.99 -12.01 -35.13
C PHE A 511 5.19 -11.64 -36.03
N LEU A 512 4.88 -11.14 -37.21
CA LEU A 512 5.86 -10.58 -38.14
C LEU A 512 5.80 -9.04 -38.05
N VAL A 513 6.95 -8.38 -38.18
CA VAL A 513 7.02 -6.92 -38.36
C VAL A 513 7.88 -6.64 -39.59
N ALA A 514 7.31 -6.09 -40.67
CA ALA A 514 8.09 -5.71 -41.83
C ALA A 514 8.96 -4.46 -41.55
N PRO A 515 9.97 -4.15 -42.38
CA PRO A 515 10.79 -2.95 -42.24
C PRO A 515 9.94 -1.67 -42.13
N GLY A 516 10.19 -0.85 -41.11
CA GLY A 516 9.45 0.39 -40.83
C GLY A 516 8.05 0.21 -40.24
N GLU A 517 7.52 -1.01 -40.14
CA GLU A 517 6.21 -1.27 -39.55
C GLU A 517 6.24 -1.26 -38.01
N ILE A 518 5.06 -1.14 -37.41
CA ILE A 518 4.85 -1.15 -35.97
C ILE A 518 3.83 -2.23 -35.60
N ALA A 519 4.27 -3.25 -34.87
CA ALA A 519 3.36 -4.18 -34.21
C ALA A 519 2.95 -3.62 -32.84
N GLU A 520 1.67 -3.77 -32.49
CA GLU A 520 1.12 -3.31 -31.21
C GLU A 520 0.38 -4.43 -30.49
N ALA A 521 0.75 -4.69 -29.23
CA ALA A 521 0.08 -5.63 -28.33
C ALA A 521 -0.40 -4.91 -27.06
N ILE A 522 -1.44 -5.45 -26.44
CA ILE A 522 -2.03 -4.87 -25.21
C ILE A 522 -2.17 -5.97 -24.17
N LEU A 523 -1.57 -5.77 -23.01
CA LEU A 523 -1.81 -6.59 -21.82
C LEU A 523 -2.82 -5.89 -20.91
N LEU A 524 -3.84 -6.63 -20.48
CA LEU A 524 -4.88 -6.20 -19.54
C LEU A 524 -4.75 -7.03 -18.26
N LEU A 525 -4.81 -6.38 -17.10
CA LEU A 525 -4.91 -7.03 -15.79
C LEU A 525 -5.88 -6.23 -14.91
N GLY A 526 -7.00 -6.83 -14.51
CA GLY A 526 -8.03 -6.14 -13.74
C GLY A 526 -8.90 -7.05 -12.90
N GLU A 527 -9.92 -6.47 -12.28
CA GLU A 527 -10.95 -7.21 -11.53
C GLU A 527 -12.35 -6.69 -11.86
N ALA A 528 -13.31 -7.61 -12.00
CA ALA A 528 -14.71 -7.33 -12.23
C ALA A 528 -15.59 -7.99 -11.15
N PRO A 529 -16.85 -7.54 -10.94
CA PRO A 529 -17.77 -8.17 -9.99
C PRO A 529 -18.22 -9.58 -10.40
N ASP A 530 -18.06 -9.94 -11.67
CA ASP A 530 -18.46 -11.23 -12.25
C ASP A 530 -17.74 -11.48 -13.61
N ALA A 531 -17.87 -12.70 -14.13
CA ALA A 531 -17.20 -13.13 -15.36
C ALA A 531 -17.81 -12.55 -16.65
N ALA A 532 -19.03 -12.04 -16.66
CA ALA A 532 -19.60 -11.34 -17.82
C ALA A 532 -19.09 -9.88 -17.88
N SER A 533 -19.00 -9.23 -16.72
CA SER A 533 -18.37 -7.92 -16.55
C SER A 533 -16.87 -7.96 -16.91
N ALA A 534 -16.15 -9.02 -16.52
CA ALA A 534 -14.76 -9.24 -16.96
C ALA A 534 -14.64 -9.35 -18.48
N ARG A 535 -15.49 -10.17 -19.11
CA ARG A 535 -15.56 -10.29 -20.58
C ARG A 535 -15.85 -8.96 -21.27
N SER A 536 -16.78 -8.16 -20.74
CA SER A 536 -17.12 -6.84 -21.27
C SER A 536 -15.91 -5.90 -21.28
N LEU A 537 -15.14 -5.86 -20.19
CA LEU A 537 -13.91 -5.08 -20.11
C LEU A 537 -12.84 -5.57 -21.09
N VAL A 538 -12.57 -6.88 -21.16
CA VAL A 538 -11.62 -7.44 -22.13
C VAL A 538 -12.04 -7.12 -23.57
N THR A 539 -13.31 -7.28 -23.92
CA THR A 539 -13.83 -6.96 -25.26
C THR A 539 -13.72 -5.47 -25.60
N ARG A 540 -14.02 -4.56 -24.67
CA ARG A 540 -13.86 -3.11 -24.88
C ARG A 540 -12.39 -2.73 -25.12
N PHE A 541 -11.47 -3.26 -24.32
CA PHE A 541 -10.06 -2.88 -24.35
C PHE A 541 -9.23 -3.68 -25.38
N ARG A 542 -9.84 -4.60 -26.13
CA ARG A 542 -9.22 -5.27 -27.30
C ARG A 542 -8.89 -4.33 -28.46
N ALA A 543 -9.56 -3.19 -28.57
CA ALA A 543 -9.32 -2.24 -29.66
C ALA A 543 -8.19 -1.24 -29.32
N PRO A 544 -7.09 -1.18 -30.10
CA PRO A 544 -6.00 -0.22 -29.87
C PRO A 544 -6.44 1.25 -29.82
N ALA A 545 -7.44 1.62 -30.64
CA ALA A 545 -8.03 2.96 -30.62
C ALA A 545 -8.69 3.30 -29.27
N VAL A 546 -9.32 2.33 -28.60
CA VAL A 546 -9.90 2.52 -27.26
C VAL A 546 -8.78 2.71 -26.24
N VAL A 547 -7.73 1.90 -26.28
CA VAL A 547 -6.56 2.06 -25.39
C VAL A 547 -5.90 3.45 -25.55
N ALA A 548 -5.74 3.93 -26.79
CA ALA A 548 -5.21 5.26 -27.06
C ALA A 548 -6.14 6.37 -26.53
N MET A 549 -7.46 6.23 -26.70
CA MET A 549 -8.46 7.17 -26.19
C MET A 549 -8.47 7.24 -24.65
N GLU A 550 -8.40 6.10 -23.97
CA GLU A 550 -8.39 6.02 -22.50
C GLU A 550 -7.10 6.58 -21.90
N LEU A 551 -5.95 6.36 -22.56
CA LEU A 551 -4.69 7.00 -22.16
C LEU A 551 -4.76 8.53 -22.30
N ALA A 552 -5.35 9.03 -23.40
CA ALA A 552 -5.58 10.46 -23.58
C ALA A 552 -6.59 11.03 -22.57
N ASP A 553 -7.58 10.23 -22.12
CA ASP A 553 -8.52 10.63 -21.07
C ASP A 553 -7.86 10.76 -19.70
N VAL A 554 -6.94 9.84 -19.36
CA VAL A 554 -6.10 9.95 -18.16
C VAL A 554 -5.25 11.23 -18.21
N GLY A 555 -4.65 11.55 -19.36
CA GLY A 555 -3.90 12.79 -19.57
C GLY A 555 -4.77 14.04 -19.31
N ARG A 556 -5.88 14.19 -20.04
CA ARG A 556 -6.84 15.30 -19.85
C ARG A 556 -7.32 15.42 -18.41
N PHE A 557 -7.68 14.31 -17.77
CA PHE A 557 -8.14 14.32 -16.38
C PHE A 557 -7.10 14.93 -15.43
N TRP A 558 -5.82 14.59 -15.59
CA TRP A 558 -4.76 15.14 -14.76
C TRP A 558 -4.41 16.59 -15.12
N GLU A 559 -4.40 16.94 -16.41
CA GLU A 559 -4.25 18.34 -16.85
C GLU A 559 -5.34 19.25 -16.27
N GLU A 560 -6.60 18.83 -16.35
CA GLU A 560 -7.74 19.54 -15.76
C GLU A 560 -7.65 19.61 -14.23
N THR A 561 -7.39 18.49 -13.56
CA THR A 561 -7.38 18.41 -12.09
C THR A 561 -6.24 19.22 -11.48
N LEU A 562 -5.03 19.10 -12.03
CA LEU A 562 -3.83 19.80 -11.56
C LEU A 562 -3.78 21.25 -12.08
N GLY A 563 -4.53 21.56 -13.14
CA GLY A 563 -4.65 22.90 -13.72
C GLY A 563 -5.51 23.87 -12.91
N ARG A 564 -6.39 23.39 -12.02
CA ARG A 564 -7.32 24.22 -11.22
C ARG A 564 -6.64 25.25 -10.32
N LEU A 565 -5.42 24.97 -9.86
CA LEU A 565 -4.60 25.91 -9.09
C LEU A 565 -3.19 25.95 -9.67
N ARG A 566 -2.78 27.13 -10.13
CA ARG A 566 -1.39 27.41 -10.52
C ARG A 566 -0.84 28.52 -9.64
N VAL A 567 0.40 28.34 -9.19
CA VAL A 567 1.17 29.28 -8.38
C VAL A 567 2.40 29.67 -9.20
N GLU A 568 2.64 30.98 -9.32
CA GLU A 568 3.87 31.54 -9.89
C GLU A 568 4.67 32.21 -8.78
N THR A 569 5.96 31.90 -8.68
CA THR A 569 6.87 32.50 -7.71
C THR A 569 8.23 32.80 -8.32
N PRO A 570 9.08 33.64 -7.67
CA PRO A 570 10.48 33.81 -8.06
C PRO A 570 11.37 32.55 -7.89
N VAL A 571 10.79 31.37 -7.65
CA VAL A 571 11.49 30.09 -7.44
C VAL A 571 10.81 29.00 -8.30
N PRO A 572 11.20 28.85 -9.58
CA PRO A 572 10.53 27.93 -10.52
C PRO A 572 10.50 26.46 -10.06
N GLU A 573 11.41 26.02 -9.19
CA GLU A 573 11.36 24.69 -8.57
C GLU A 573 10.18 24.51 -7.60
N LEU A 574 9.67 25.59 -7.02
CA LEU A 574 8.51 25.56 -6.15
C LEU A 574 7.23 25.43 -6.98
N ASP A 575 7.13 26.24 -8.03
CA ASP A 575 6.01 26.28 -8.97
C ASP A 575 5.84 24.91 -9.64
N LEU A 576 6.93 24.34 -10.16
CA LEU A 576 6.97 22.99 -10.74
C LEU A 576 6.40 21.92 -9.79
N MET A 577 6.70 22.02 -8.49
CA MET A 577 6.23 21.05 -7.50
C MET A 577 4.77 21.29 -7.08
N LEU A 578 4.36 22.55 -6.89
CA LEU A 578 3.00 22.92 -6.47
C LEU A 578 1.98 22.70 -7.59
N ASN A 579 2.34 23.04 -8.83
CA ASN A 579 1.44 23.10 -9.98
C ASN A 579 1.21 21.71 -10.65
N GLY A 580 1.40 20.63 -9.90
CA GLY A 580 1.30 19.27 -10.42
C GLY A 580 1.77 18.23 -9.40
N TRP A 581 3.07 18.00 -9.32
CA TRP A 581 3.68 16.84 -8.65
C TRP A 581 3.26 16.59 -7.19
N LEU A 582 3.04 17.64 -6.39
CA LEU A 582 2.61 17.48 -5.00
C LEU A 582 1.11 17.14 -4.88
N ALA A 583 0.27 17.75 -5.72
CA ALA A 583 -1.16 17.44 -5.75
C ALA A 583 -1.43 16.05 -6.36
N TYR A 584 -0.70 15.70 -7.43
CA TYR A 584 -0.68 14.36 -8.01
C TYR A 584 -0.26 13.30 -6.99
N GLN A 585 0.86 13.51 -6.28
CA GLN A 585 1.32 12.59 -5.23
C GLN A 585 0.25 12.41 -4.14
N ASN A 586 -0.38 13.50 -3.71
CA ASN A 586 -1.43 13.43 -2.70
C ASN A 586 -2.63 12.61 -3.20
N LEU A 587 -3.23 12.99 -4.32
CA LEU A 587 -4.44 12.33 -4.81
C LEU A 587 -4.19 10.86 -5.19
N ALA A 588 -3.16 10.57 -6.00
CA ALA A 588 -2.87 9.22 -6.48
C ALA A 588 -2.30 8.30 -5.40
N CYS A 589 -1.26 8.74 -4.65
CA CYS A 589 -0.58 7.88 -3.69
C CYS A 589 -1.27 7.85 -2.32
N ARG A 590 -1.71 9.00 -1.81
CA ARG A 590 -2.20 9.15 -0.43
C ARG A 590 -3.70 8.96 -0.29
N VAL A 591 -4.51 9.53 -1.19
CA VAL A 591 -5.98 9.40 -1.11
C VAL A 591 -6.48 8.13 -1.78
N TRP A 592 -6.11 7.85 -3.03
CA TRP A 592 -6.63 6.73 -3.80
C TRP A 592 -5.88 5.42 -3.57
N GLY A 593 -4.59 5.37 -3.87
CA GLY A 593 -3.79 4.16 -3.74
C GLY A 593 -3.51 3.76 -2.29
N ARG A 594 -3.40 4.74 -1.39
CA ARG A 594 -2.93 4.56 0.02
C ARG A 594 -1.68 3.68 0.05
N SER A 595 -0.77 3.94 -0.88
CA SER A 595 0.39 3.08 -1.20
C SER A 595 1.58 3.86 -1.74
N ALA A 596 2.77 3.37 -1.44
CA ALA A 596 4.06 3.78 -1.99
C ALA A 596 5.04 2.59 -1.90
N PHE A 597 6.22 2.70 -2.52
CA PHE A 597 7.21 1.62 -2.58
C PHE A 597 7.50 0.96 -1.22
N TYR A 598 7.77 1.76 -0.18
CA TYR A 598 8.08 1.25 1.17
C TYR A 598 6.85 0.92 2.02
N GLN A 599 5.64 1.31 1.61
CA GLN A 599 4.43 1.17 2.41
C GLN A 599 3.21 0.91 1.51
N SER A 600 2.87 -0.37 1.37
CA SER A 600 1.60 -0.82 0.83
C SER A 600 0.55 -0.84 1.96
N GLY A 601 -0.10 0.32 2.17
CA GLY A 601 -0.94 0.58 3.34
C GLY A 601 -2.40 0.16 3.18
N GLY A 602 -3.11 0.70 2.19
CA GLY A 602 -4.50 0.38 1.84
C GLY A 602 -5.59 0.87 2.81
N ALA A 603 -5.27 0.98 4.11
CA ALA A 603 -6.14 1.56 5.14
C ALA A 603 -6.29 3.08 5.01
N PHE A 604 -7.45 3.60 5.40
CA PHE A 604 -7.62 4.99 5.77
C PHE A 604 -7.15 5.17 7.21
N GLY A 605 -6.21 6.09 7.46
CA GLY A 605 -5.89 6.58 8.80
C GLY A 605 -6.68 7.85 9.07
N PHE A 606 -7.27 7.96 10.27
CA PHE A 606 -8.28 8.99 10.55
C PHE A 606 -7.71 10.40 10.47
N ARG A 607 -6.60 10.66 11.15
CA ARG A 607 -5.87 11.93 10.99
C ARG A 607 -5.30 12.10 9.58
N ASP A 608 -4.90 10.99 8.97
CA ASP A 608 -4.02 10.95 7.80
C ASP A 608 -4.78 11.44 6.56
N GLN A 609 -5.93 10.84 6.26
CA GLN A 609 -6.70 11.22 5.08
C GLN A 609 -7.51 12.52 5.27
N LEU A 610 -7.77 12.97 6.50
CA LEU A 610 -8.24 14.33 6.76
C LEU A 610 -7.15 15.38 6.45
N GLN A 611 -5.90 15.17 6.88
CA GLN A 611 -4.77 16.05 6.51
C GLN A 611 -4.53 16.05 4.99
N ASP A 612 -4.52 14.88 4.35
CA ASP A 612 -4.35 14.76 2.90
C ASP A 612 -5.50 15.47 2.14
N ALA A 613 -6.75 15.35 2.61
CA ALA A 613 -7.91 16.01 2.00
C ALA A 613 -7.88 17.53 2.16
N ALA A 614 -7.40 18.06 3.30
CA ALA A 614 -7.28 19.48 3.55
C ALA A 614 -6.39 20.18 2.50
N ALA A 615 -5.30 19.52 2.07
CA ALA A 615 -4.44 20.03 1.02
C ALA A 615 -5.08 19.97 -0.40
N LEU A 616 -6.22 19.29 -0.56
CA LEU A 616 -6.97 19.18 -1.81
C LEU A 616 -8.24 20.05 -1.85
N THR A 617 -8.64 20.71 -0.77
CA THR A 617 -9.90 21.49 -0.71
C THR A 617 -10.00 22.57 -1.79
N TRP A 618 -8.88 23.16 -2.20
CA TRP A 618 -8.79 24.15 -3.28
C TRP A 618 -8.85 23.55 -4.70
N LEU A 619 -8.64 22.24 -4.84
CA LEU A 619 -8.63 21.52 -6.12
C LEU A 619 -9.93 20.72 -6.32
N ASP A 620 -10.37 20.01 -5.29
CA ASP A 620 -11.63 19.26 -5.23
C ASP A 620 -12.25 19.39 -3.83
N PRO A 621 -13.07 20.43 -3.58
CA PRO A 621 -13.80 20.56 -2.33
C PRO A 621 -14.81 19.42 -2.14
N ALA A 622 -15.38 18.87 -3.22
CA ALA A 622 -16.32 17.75 -3.11
C ALA A 622 -15.63 16.47 -2.61
N LEU A 623 -14.35 16.25 -2.95
CA LEU A 623 -13.54 15.19 -2.34
C LEU A 623 -13.32 15.43 -0.85
N THR A 624 -13.01 16.67 -0.45
CA THR A 624 -12.88 17.02 0.98
C THR A 624 -14.18 16.73 1.74
N ARG A 625 -15.32 17.15 1.17
CA ARG A 625 -16.67 16.88 1.71
C ARG A 625 -16.93 15.38 1.89
N ARG A 626 -16.59 14.55 0.89
CA ARG A 626 -16.71 13.08 0.97
C ARG A 626 -15.80 12.51 2.06
N GLN A 627 -14.61 13.05 2.27
CA GLN A 627 -13.70 12.61 3.34
C GLN A 627 -14.23 12.98 4.73
N LEU A 628 -14.79 14.18 4.93
CA LEU A 628 -15.44 14.56 6.20
C LEU A 628 -16.55 13.58 6.60
N LEU A 629 -17.49 13.31 5.69
CA LEU A 629 -18.60 12.39 5.95
C LEU A 629 -18.12 10.93 6.12
N LEU A 630 -17.10 10.52 5.37
CA LEU A 630 -16.47 9.21 5.56
C LEU A 630 -15.86 9.08 6.97
N HIS A 631 -15.13 10.08 7.46
CA HIS A 631 -14.48 10.01 8.76
C HIS A 631 -15.48 10.11 9.92
N ALA A 632 -16.49 10.98 9.83
CA ALA A 632 -17.62 10.98 10.76
C ALA A 632 -18.28 9.59 10.85
N ALA A 633 -18.45 8.88 9.72
CA ALA A 633 -18.95 7.51 9.71
C ALA A 633 -18.02 6.46 10.34
N HIS A 634 -16.87 6.86 10.88
CA HIS A 634 -15.94 6.00 11.64
C HIS A 634 -15.70 6.51 13.08
N GLN A 635 -16.55 7.42 13.56
CA GLN A 635 -16.68 7.77 14.98
C GLN A 635 -17.60 6.78 15.71
N PHE A 636 -17.25 6.43 16.94
CA PHE A 636 -18.09 5.66 17.84
C PHE A 636 -19.08 6.55 18.60
N GLU A 637 -20.13 5.97 19.18
CA GLU A 637 -21.12 6.70 20.00
C GLU A 637 -20.49 7.42 21.22
N GLU A 638 -19.30 7.00 21.67
CA GLU A 638 -18.56 7.65 22.76
C GLU A 638 -17.67 8.83 22.31
N GLY A 639 -17.57 9.11 21.00
CA GLY A 639 -16.84 10.24 20.44
C GLY A 639 -15.39 9.99 20.04
N ASP A 640 -14.78 8.88 20.47
CA ASP A 640 -13.53 8.40 19.86
C ASP A 640 -13.79 7.71 18.52
N VAL A 641 -12.71 7.31 17.85
CA VAL A 641 -12.70 6.93 16.43
C VAL A 641 -11.85 5.70 16.21
N LEU A 642 -12.03 5.04 15.05
CA LEU A 642 -10.99 4.14 14.55
C LEU A 642 -9.75 4.97 14.20
N HIS A 643 -8.59 4.61 14.74
CA HIS A 643 -7.31 5.23 14.41
C HIS A 643 -6.97 5.02 12.93
N TRP A 644 -7.22 3.82 12.42
CA TRP A 644 -7.27 3.50 10.99
C TRP A 644 -8.18 2.31 10.70
N TRP A 645 -8.65 2.19 9.45
CA TRP A 645 -9.50 1.08 8.99
C TRP A 645 -9.27 0.68 7.53
N HIS A 646 -9.54 -0.59 7.21
CA HIS A 646 -9.55 -1.12 5.85
C HIS A 646 -10.96 -1.16 5.26
N PRO A 647 -11.21 -0.59 4.06
CA PRO A 647 -12.42 -0.87 3.31
C PRO A 647 -12.41 -2.33 2.79
N PRO A 648 -13.59 -2.97 2.60
CA PRO A 648 -14.93 -2.37 2.71
C PRO A 648 -15.59 -2.45 4.10
N LEU A 649 -15.25 -3.43 4.96
CA LEU A 649 -15.92 -3.65 6.26
C LEU A 649 -15.45 -2.74 7.40
N SER A 650 -14.53 -1.82 7.15
CA SER A 650 -13.97 -0.92 8.16
C SER A 650 -13.36 -1.61 9.40
N LYS A 651 -12.83 -2.82 9.19
CA LYS A 651 -11.97 -3.51 10.16
C LYS A 651 -10.71 -2.66 10.41
N GLY A 652 -10.34 -2.42 11.66
CA GLY A 652 -9.38 -1.39 12.01
C GLY A 652 -8.90 -1.46 13.45
N ILE A 653 -8.10 -0.49 13.89
CA ILE A 653 -7.67 -0.38 15.28
C ILE A 653 -8.42 0.75 15.99
N ARG A 654 -8.93 0.46 17.19
CA ARG A 654 -9.38 1.45 18.19
C ARG A 654 -8.22 1.67 19.17
N THR A 655 -7.86 2.92 19.46
CA THR A 655 -6.74 3.28 20.35
C THR A 655 -7.16 4.31 21.40
N ARG A 656 -6.28 4.63 22.36
CA ARG A 656 -6.40 5.84 23.20
C ARG A 656 -5.54 7.01 22.69
N PHE A 657 -5.40 7.15 21.37
CA PHE A 657 -4.72 8.30 20.79
C PHE A 657 -5.62 9.54 20.90
N SER A 658 -5.04 10.62 21.39
CA SER A 658 -5.76 11.79 21.87
C SER A 658 -6.05 12.83 20.78
N ASP A 659 -5.40 12.72 19.62
CA ASP A 659 -5.53 13.71 18.53
C ASP A 659 -6.40 13.25 17.35
N ASP A 660 -6.56 11.95 17.10
CA ASP A 660 -7.22 11.43 15.90
C ASP A 660 -8.59 12.06 15.67
N LEU A 661 -9.46 12.03 16.69
CA LEU A 661 -10.81 12.59 16.64
C LEU A 661 -10.86 14.11 16.41
N LEU A 662 -9.79 14.86 16.75
CA LEU A 662 -9.73 16.32 16.63
C LEU A 662 -9.45 16.81 15.20
N TRP A 663 -8.99 15.93 14.31
CA TRP A 663 -8.82 16.28 12.90
C TRP A 663 -10.15 16.52 12.18
N LEU A 664 -11.25 15.91 12.65
CA LEU A 664 -12.59 16.08 12.07
C LEU A 664 -13.17 17.50 12.29
N PRO A 665 -13.25 18.05 13.52
CA PRO A 665 -13.69 19.44 13.73
C PRO A 665 -12.74 20.46 13.10
N LEU A 666 -11.42 20.20 13.08
CA LEU A 666 -10.46 21.07 12.39
C LEU A 666 -10.79 21.22 10.90
N LEU A 667 -10.85 20.09 10.17
CA LEU A 667 -11.09 20.13 8.73
C LEU A 667 -12.51 20.60 8.41
N THR A 668 -13.49 20.29 9.24
CA THR A 668 -14.87 20.79 9.06
C THR A 668 -14.90 22.32 9.11
N ALA A 669 -14.27 22.94 10.10
CA ALA A 669 -14.22 24.40 10.22
C ALA A 669 -13.48 25.03 9.02
N GLU A 670 -12.31 24.49 8.66
CA GLU A 670 -11.52 24.97 7.52
C GLU A 670 -12.24 24.80 6.18
N TYR A 671 -12.95 23.67 5.98
CA TYR A 671 -13.75 23.41 4.78
C TYR A 671 -14.90 24.42 4.66
N VAL A 672 -15.69 24.62 5.72
CA VAL A 672 -16.80 25.58 5.72
C VAL A 672 -16.28 27.00 5.49
N ARG A 673 -15.17 27.38 6.15
CA ARG A 673 -14.52 28.69 5.99
C ARG A 673 -14.04 28.95 4.56
N HIS A 674 -13.51 27.92 3.88
CA HIS A 674 -12.98 28.06 2.52
C HIS A 674 -14.02 27.91 1.41
N THR A 675 -15.08 27.14 1.60
CA THR A 675 -16.07 26.82 0.56
C THR A 675 -17.40 27.56 0.71
N GLY A 676 -17.75 27.99 1.93
CA GLY A 676 -19.07 28.51 2.25
C GLY A 676 -20.18 27.44 2.34
N ASP A 677 -19.86 26.14 2.15
CA ASP A 677 -20.82 25.04 2.28
C ASP A 677 -21.14 24.76 3.76
N THR A 678 -21.99 25.60 4.35
CA THR A 678 -22.51 25.37 5.72
C THR A 678 -23.44 24.17 5.80
N ALA A 679 -24.05 23.75 4.69
CA ALA A 679 -25.01 22.65 4.66
C ALA A 679 -24.36 21.28 4.96
N VAL A 680 -23.03 21.14 4.77
CA VAL A 680 -22.29 19.95 5.22
C VAL A 680 -22.47 19.68 6.72
N LEU A 681 -22.69 20.72 7.54
CA LEU A 681 -22.86 20.59 8.99
C LEU A 681 -24.18 19.89 9.37
N ASP A 682 -25.16 19.87 8.48
CA ASP A 682 -26.48 19.24 8.66
C ASP A 682 -26.55 17.80 8.12
N GLU A 683 -25.50 17.33 7.43
CA GLU A 683 -25.50 16.00 6.83
C GLU A 683 -25.59 14.92 7.92
N PRO A 684 -26.59 14.01 7.86
CA PRO A 684 -26.76 12.94 8.84
C PRO A 684 -25.76 11.82 8.58
N VAL A 685 -24.95 11.50 9.59
CA VAL A 685 -23.91 10.46 9.53
C VAL A 685 -24.11 9.46 10.67
N ARG A 686 -23.97 8.17 10.37
CA ARG A 686 -24.11 7.07 11.33
C ARG A 686 -22.90 6.93 12.26
N PHE A 687 -23.14 6.47 13.49
CA PHE A 687 -22.08 6.06 14.42
C PHE A 687 -21.73 4.57 14.30
N LEU A 688 -20.54 4.22 14.80
CA LEU A 688 -20.09 2.84 15.00
C LEU A 688 -20.29 2.40 16.45
N ARG A 689 -20.32 1.08 16.65
CA ARG A 689 -20.26 0.41 17.95
C ARG A 689 -19.22 -0.72 17.93
N ALA A 690 -18.42 -0.78 18.98
CA ALA A 690 -17.49 -1.87 19.29
C ALA A 690 -17.25 -1.88 20.82
N PRO A 691 -16.69 -2.96 21.40
CA PRO A 691 -16.24 -2.94 22.78
C PRO A 691 -15.34 -1.74 23.10
N HIS A 692 -15.40 -1.26 24.33
CA HIS A 692 -14.44 -0.26 24.83
C HIS A 692 -13.08 -0.91 25.03
N LEU A 693 -12.02 -0.10 25.08
CA LEU A 693 -10.71 -0.56 25.52
C LEU A 693 -10.71 -0.74 27.03
N GLU A 694 -10.38 -1.95 27.50
CA GLU A 694 -10.34 -2.31 28.92
C GLU A 694 -9.19 -1.60 29.67
N GLU A 695 -9.26 -1.50 31.00
CA GLU A 695 -8.22 -0.81 31.78
C GLU A 695 -6.82 -1.40 31.51
N GLY A 696 -5.90 -0.57 31.01
CA GLY A 696 -4.54 -0.98 30.63
C GLY A 696 -4.35 -1.50 29.18
N GLU A 697 -5.43 -1.67 28.40
CA GLU A 697 -5.39 -2.06 26.98
C GLU A 697 -5.17 -0.84 26.07
N ASP A 698 -3.98 -0.67 25.50
CA ASP A 698 -3.61 0.57 24.77
C ASP A 698 -4.33 0.75 23.43
N GLU A 699 -4.58 -0.37 22.75
CA GLU A 699 -5.13 -0.48 21.40
C GLU A 699 -5.72 -1.88 21.20
N THR A 700 -6.72 -2.01 20.32
CA THR A 700 -7.33 -3.29 19.98
C THR A 700 -7.84 -3.32 18.54
N PHE A 701 -7.67 -4.46 17.85
CA PHE A 701 -8.13 -4.62 16.46
C PHE A 701 -9.59 -5.10 16.43
N VAL A 702 -10.47 -4.29 15.85
CA VAL A 702 -11.92 -4.48 15.86
C VAL A 702 -12.49 -4.63 14.46
N VAL A 703 -13.60 -5.38 14.38
CA VAL A 703 -14.57 -5.29 13.29
C VAL A 703 -15.82 -4.62 13.90
N PRO A 704 -15.98 -3.30 13.75
CA PRO A 704 -17.08 -2.58 14.38
C PRO A 704 -18.40 -2.84 13.63
N THR A 705 -19.52 -2.70 14.33
CA THR A 705 -20.87 -2.73 13.73
C THR A 705 -21.42 -1.31 13.65
N GLU A 706 -22.46 -1.10 12.82
CA GLU A 706 -23.22 0.15 12.90
C GLU A 706 -23.97 0.22 14.24
N ALA A 707 -24.03 1.41 14.84
CA ALA A 707 -24.69 1.62 16.13
C ALA A 707 -26.24 1.63 16.04
N GLY A 708 -26.78 1.87 14.85
CA GLY A 708 -28.20 2.16 14.63
C GLY A 708 -28.61 3.62 14.95
N THR A 709 -27.69 4.42 15.46
CA THR A 709 -27.85 5.86 15.74
C THR A 709 -27.16 6.71 14.69
N THR A 710 -27.69 7.91 14.47
CA THR A 710 -27.15 8.93 13.55
C THR A 710 -27.06 10.28 14.26
N GLY A 711 -26.15 11.12 13.78
CA GLY A 711 -26.01 12.52 14.17
C GLY A 711 -25.53 13.36 12.99
N THR A 712 -25.81 14.65 13.01
CA THR A 712 -25.30 15.60 12.01
C THR A 712 -23.77 15.72 12.10
N LEU A 713 -23.09 16.12 11.02
CA LEU A 713 -21.64 16.35 11.07
C LEU A 713 -21.23 17.38 12.17
N TYR A 714 -22.09 18.37 12.45
CA TYR A 714 -21.89 19.28 13.59
C TYR A 714 -21.87 18.51 14.93
N GLU A 715 -22.79 17.59 15.15
CA GLU A 715 -22.85 16.79 16.39
C GLU A 715 -21.67 15.83 16.52
N HIS A 716 -21.21 15.20 15.43
CA HIS A 716 -19.97 14.40 15.41
C HIS A 716 -18.74 15.24 15.83
N CYS A 717 -18.61 16.44 15.26
CA CYS A 717 -17.55 17.40 15.62
C CYS A 717 -17.63 17.85 17.09
N CYS A 718 -18.83 18.18 17.57
CA CYS A 718 -19.06 18.55 18.95
C CYS A 718 -18.76 17.40 19.92
N LEU A 719 -19.13 16.16 19.59
CA LEU A 719 -18.85 14.99 20.41
C LEU A 719 -17.34 14.72 20.53
N ALA A 720 -16.59 14.90 19.43
CA ALA A 720 -15.13 14.86 19.44
C ALA A 720 -14.55 15.95 20.37
N LEU A 721 -14.98 17.21 20.21
CA LEU A 721 -14.52 18.32 21.05
C LEU A 721 -14.86 18.11 22.53
N ASP A 722 -16.10 17.73 22.84
CA ASP A 722 -16.61 17.50 24.19
C ASP A 722 -15.82 16.42 24.95
N ARG A 723 -15.34 15.40 24.22
CA ARG A 723 -14.47 14.32 24.72
C ARG A 723 -13.02 14.80 24.93
N SER A 724 -12.51 15.69 24.09
CA SER A 724 -11.13 16.18 24.14
C SER A 724 -10.83 17.19 25.24
N LEU A 725 -11.84 17.75 25.93
CA LEU A 725 -11.67 18.75 27.01
C LEU A 725 -11.12 18.17 28.32
N THR A 726 -10.21 17.20 28.24
CA THR A 726 -9.49 16.63 29.39
C THR A 726 -8.59 17.68 30.04
N THR A 727 -8.31 17.53 31.33
CA THR A 727 -7.44 18.45 32.09
C THR A 727 -6.56 17.62 33.01
N GLY A 728 -5.26 17.60 32.77
CA GLY A 728 -4.27 17.00 33.65
C GLY A 728 -3.81 17.94 34.77
N ALA A 729 -2.75 17.55 35.46
CA ALA A 729 -2.26 18.24 36.66
C ALA A 729 -1.82 19.70 36.42
N HIS A 730 -1.37 20.02 35.21
CA HIS A 730 -0.87 21.34 34.83
C HIS A 730 -1.91 22.18 34.04
N GLY A 731 -3.16 21.72 33.98
CA GLY A 731 -4.21 22.38 33.19
C GLY A 731 -4.11 22.13 31.67
N ILE A 732 -3.40 21.07 31.26
CA ILE A 732 -3.09 20.74 29.87
C ILE A 732 -3.80 19.42 29.49
N PRO A 733 -4.17 19.17 28.21
CA PRO A 733 -4.92 17.98 27.85
C PRO A 733 -4.08 16.71 28.01
N LEU A 734 -4.75 15.61 28.38
CA LEU A 734 -4.13 14.30 28.56
C LEU A 734 -3.69 13.72 27.21
N MET A 735 -2.49 13.14 27.19
CA MET A 735 -1.86 12.59 25.99
C MET A 735 -2.35 11.18 25.65
N GLY A 736 -2.84 10.41 26.63
CA GLY A 736 -3.24 9.01 26.43
C GLY A 736 -2.09 8.13 25.91
N THR A 737 -2.42 7.13 25.09
CA THR A 737 -1.44 6.20 24.50
C THR A 737 -0.82 6.72 23.21
N GLY A 738 -0.97 8.03 22.92
CA GLY A 738 -0.36 8.69 21.78
C GLY A 738 -1.05 10.00 21.45
N ASP A 739 -0.31 10.90 20.81
CA ASP A 739 -0.87 12.00 20.03
C ASP A 739 -0.32 11.86 18.59
N TRP A 740 -0.24 12.95 17.83
CA TRP A 740 0.27 12.92 16.44
C TRP A 740 1.63 12.21 16.28
N ASN A 741 2.45 12.12 17.34
CA ASN A 741 3.68 11.33 17.34
C ASN A 741 3.48 9.93 17.94
N ASP A 742 3.17 8.94 17.09
CA ASP A 742 3.00 7.52 17.45
C ASP A 742 4.16 6.95 18.28
N GLY A 743 5.38 7.43 18.06
CA GLY A 743 6.57 7.00 18.79
C GLY A 743 6.60 7.41 20.26
N MET A 744 5.64 8.21 20.73
CA MET A 744 5.50 8.68 22.12
C MET A 744 4.38 7.95 22.89
N ASN A 745 3.99 6.75 22.46
CA ASN A 745 2.88 5.96 23.01
C ASN A 745 2.95 5.54 24.49
N ARG A 746 4.09 5.79 25.16
CA ARG A 746 4.32 5.49 26.59
C ARG A 746 4.27 6.71 27.52
N VAL A 747 3.94 7.90 27.00
CA VAL A 747 3.99 9.14 27.80
C VAL A 747 2.80 9.27 28.75
N GLY A 748 1.57 9.03 28.27
CA GLY A 748 0.33 9.13 29.05
C GLY A 748 -0.45 7.82 29.16
N ARG A 749 0.23 6.67 29.12
CA ARG A 749 -0.41 5.34 29.08
C ARG A 749 -1.28 5.06 30.31
N LEU A 750 -0.91 5.58 31.47
CA LEU A 750 -1.68 5.45 32.72
C LEU A 750 -2.74 6.56 32.87
N GLY A 751 -3.02 7.32 31.81
CA GLY A 751 -4.06 8.35 31.77
C GLY A 751 -3.74 9.63 32.54
N ARG A 752 -2.46 9.89 32.84
CA ARG A 752 -2.01 11.06 33.63
C ARG A 752 -1.05 11.98 32.86
N GLY A 753 -0.29 11.45 31.90
CA GLY A 753 0.60 12.25 31.07
C GLY A 753 -0.14 13.26 30.20
N GLU A 754 0.46 14.45 30.00
CA GLU A 754 -0.15 15.63 29.36
C GLU A 754 0.63 16.04 28.11
N SER A 755 -0.05 16.52 27.05
CA SER A 755 0.59 16.95 25.80
C SER A 755 0.44 18.45 25.53
N VAL A 756 1.58 19.17 25.55
CA VAL A 756 1.64 20.61 25.22
C VAL A 756 1.29 20.86 23.76
N TRP A 757 1.69 19.95 22.86
CA TRP A 757 1.32 20.03 21.46
C TRP A 757 -0.20 19.91 21.28
N LEU A 758 -0.81 18.91 21.92
CA LEU A 758 -2.26 18.70 21.86
C LEU A 758 -3.02 19.91 22.42
N GLY A 759 -2.52 20.54 23.49
CA GLY A 759 -3.09 21.78 24.00
C GLY A 759 -3.06 22.92 22.98
N PHE A 760 -1.95 23.14 22.26
CA PHE A 760 -1.93 24.14 21.18
C PHE A 760 -2.84 23.76 20.00
N PHE A 761 -2.94 22.48 19.68
CA PHE A 761 -3.83 21.96 18.63
C PHE A 761 -5.30 22.21 18.99
N LEU A 762 -5.74 21.77 20.16
CA LEU A 762 -7.10 21.95 20.69
C LEU A 762 -7.46 23.43 20.85
N TYR A 763 -6.55 24.28 21.35
CA TYR A 763 -6.77 25.73 21.44
C TYR A 763 -7.11 26.37 20.08
N HIS A 764 -6.44 25.92 19.01
CA HIS A 764 -6.67 26.39 17.65
C HIS A 764 -8.04 25.94 17.12
N ILE A 765 -8.36 24.65 17.30
CA ILE A 765 -9.62 24.07 16.82
C ILE A 765 -10.82 24.72 17.53
N LEU A 766 -10.74 24.90 18.85
CA LEU A 766 -11.81 25.53 19.62
C LEU A 766 -12.12 26.93 19.09
N GLU A 767 -11.11 27.76 18.79
CA GLU A 767 -11.32 29.08 18.19
C GLU A 767 -12.00 29.00 16.82
N GLY A 768 -11.54 28.09 15.96
CA GLY A 768 -12.15 27.88 14.64
C GLY A 768 -13.60 27.40 14.69
N PHE A 769 -14.00 26.72 15.77
CA PHE A 769 -15.32 26.12 15.90
C PHE A 769 -16.36 26.99 16.64
N LEU A 770 -15.95 28.00 17.42
CA LEU A 770 -16.89 28.91 18.12
C LEU A 770 -17.96 29.53 17.19
N PRO A 771 -17.63 30.02 15.97
CA PRO A 771 -18.63 30.59 15.06
C PRO A 771 -19.71 29.60 14.63
N HIS A 772 -19.41 28.29 14.61
CA HIS A 772 -20.39 27.26 14.28
C HIS A 772 -21.35 27.00 15.44
N CYS A 773 -20.88 27.01 16.69
CA CYS A 773 -21.73 26.97 17.87
C CYS A 773 -22.63 28.22 17.97
N GLU A 774 -22.11 29.41 17.65
CA GLU A 774 -22.87 30.66 17.56
C GLU A 774 -23.98 30.59 16.51
N MET A 775 -23.64 30.17 15.28
CA MET A 775 -24.60 29.97 14.19
C MET A 775 -25.71 28.97 14.55
N ARG A 776 -25.37 27.91 15.28
CA ARG A 776 -26.30 26.88 15.79
C ARG A 776 -27.10 27.31 17.03
N ARG A 777 -26.75 28.45 17.65
CA ARG A 777 -27.28 28.91 18.95
C ARG A 777 -27.03 27.91 20.10
N ASP A 778 -25.96 27.12 20.01
CA ASP A 778 -25.53 26.17 21.04
C ASP A 778 -24.77 26.93 22.15
N ALA A 779 -25.54 27.65 22.97
CA ALA A 779 -25.00 28.52 24.02
C ALA A 779 -24.17 27.75 25.06
N LEU A 780 -24.56 26.51 25.37
CA LEU A 780 -23.87 25.66 26.35
C LEU A 780 -22.45 25.32 25.89
N ARG A 781 -22.30 24.84 24.63
CA ARG A 781 -20.96 24.56 24.08
C ARG A 781 -20.16 25.82 23.84
N LEU A 782 -20.80 26.90 23.39
CA LEU A 782 -20.14 28.19 23.18
C LEU A 782 -19.47 28.70 24.47
N GLU A 783 -20.18 28.66 25.59
CA GLU A 783 -19.62 29.04 26.89
C GLU A 783 -18.51 28.06 27.34
N ARG A 784 -18.79 26.74 27.32
CA ARG A 784 -17.84 25.68 27.72
C ARG A 784 -16.53 25.76 26.94
N TYR A 785 -16.59 25.93 25.62
CA TYR A 785 -15.43 25.99 24.74
C TYR A 785 -14.62 27.28 24.93
N ARG A 786 -15.29 28.44 25.08
CA ARG A 786 -14.62 29.71 25.42
C ARG A 786 -13.93 29.66 26.77
N ALA A 787 -14.59 29.13 27.80
CA ALA A 787 -14.03 28.99 29.15
C ALA A 787 -12.80 28.08 29.16
N TYR A 788 -12.93 26.87 28.60
CA TYR A 788 -11.83 25.91 28.51
C TYR A 788 -10.65 26.44 27.69
N ARG A 789 -10.90 27.00 26.50
CA ARG A 789 -9.85 27.62 25.67
C ARG A 789 -9.09 28.73 26.42
N THR A 790 -9.81 29.55 27.19
CA THR A 790 -9.21 30.64 27.99
C THR A 790 -8.32 30.10 29.12
N ALA A 791 -8.74 29.05 29.81
CA ALA A 791 -7.94 28.38 30.83
C ALA A 791 -6.69 27.70 30.22
N LEU A 792 -6.88 26.93 29.15
CA LEU A 792 -5.82 26.23 28.42
C LEU A 792 -4.76 27.20 27.86
N GLY A 793 -5.18 28.34 27.31
CA GLY A 793 -4.26 29.38 26.83
C GLY A 793 -3.37 29.98 27.93
N LYS A 794 -3.86 30.03 29.17
CA LYS A 794 -3.06 30.42 30.36
C LYS A 794 -2.10 29.28 30.74
N ALA A 795 -2.60 28.06 30.89
CA ALA A 795 -1.81 26.88 31.26
C ALA A 795 -0.63 26.62 30.30
N LEU A 796 -0.86 26.64 28.98
CA LEU A 796 0.18 26.49 27.96
C LEU A 796 1.30 27.55 28.04
N ASN A 797 0.98 28.74 28.54
CA ASN A 797 1.93 29.83 28.70
C ASN A 797 2.57 29.90 30.10
N ALA A 798 1.94 29.34 31.14
CA ALA A 798 2.54 29.21 32.46
C ALA A 798 3.41 27.95 32.50
N GLU A 799 2.76 26.79 32.48
CA GLU A 799 3.38 25.47 32.68
C GLU A 799 4.07 24.94 31.42
N GLY A 800 3.51 25.26 30.25
CA GLY A 800 4.09 24.82 28.97
C GLY A 800 5.42 25.48 28.61
N TRP A 801 5.83 26.58 29.24
CA TRP A 801 7.02 27.35 28.85
C TRP A 801 8.27 26.98 29.68
N ASP A 802 9.31 26.52 28.98
CA ASP A 802 10.58 26.04 29.55
C ASP A 802 11.68 27.12 29.54
N GLY A 803 11.31 28.39 29.68
CA GLY A 803 12.23 29.54 29.67
C GLY A 803 12.72 29.95 28.28
N GLY A 804 13.09 29.00 27.40
CA GLY A 804 13.57 29.26 26.03
C GLY A 804 12.67 28.74 24.89
N TRP A 805 11.90 27.69 25.15
CA TRP A 805 10.96 27.05 24.21
C TRP A 805 9.80 26.42 24.99
N TYR A 806 8.82 25.85 24.29
CA TYR A 806 7.72 25.12 24.94
C TYR A 806 8.08 23.66 25.18
N ARG A 807 7.74 23.13 26.36
CA ARG A 807 7.85 21.71 26.72
C ARG A 807 7.09 20.84 25.71
N ARG A 808 7.39 19.54 25.67
CA ARG A 808 6.68 18.61 24.80
C ARG A 808 5.48 17.97 25.50
N ALA A 809 5.70 17.46 26.71
CA ALA A 809 4.73 16.69 27.46
C ALA A 809 5.19 16.50 28.91
N TRP A 810 4.31 15.95 29.74
CA TRP A 810 4.64 15.31 31.01
C TRP A 810 4.31 13.82 30.93
N TYR A 811 5.13 12.98 31.57
CA TYR A 811 4.85 11.57 31.77
C TYR A 811 3.79 11.33 32.86
N ASP A 812 3.21 10.13 32.91
CA ASP A 812 2.25 9.73 33.96
C ASP A 812 2.74 9.88 35.42
N ASN A 813 4.06 9.94 35.63
CA ASN A 813 4.70 10.17 36.94
C ASN A 813 5.07 11.65 37.19
N GLY A 814 4.65 12.57 36.33
CA GLY A 814 4.96 14.00 36.42
C GLY A 814 6.34 14.41 35.89
N ALA A 815 7.19 13.48 35.43
CA ALA A 815 8.46 13.84 34.82
C ALA A 815 8.26 14.62 33.50
N VAL A 816 9.14 15.58 33.20
CA VAL A 816 9.02 16.46 32.03
C VAL A 816 9.71 15.87 30.80
N LEU A 817 9.06 15.98 29.64
CA LEU A 817 9.62 15.71 28.31
C LEU A 817 9.73 17.01 27.50
N GLY A 818 10.84 17.19 26.77
CA GLY A 818 11.05 18.38 25.94
C GLY A 818 11.59 19.60 26.70
N SER A 819 12.35 19.39 27.77
CA SER A 819 12.92 20.45 28.60
C SER A 819 14.44 20.61 28.41
N ALA A 820 14.94 21.80 28.72
CA ALA A 820 16.35 22.11 28.92
C ALA A 820 17.00 21.20 29.97
N GLU A 821 16.25 20.66 30.92
CA GLU A 821 16.74 19.72 31.94
C GLU A 821 16.80 18.26 31.48
N SER A 822 16.19 17.91 30.34
CA SER A 822 16.21 16.54 29.82
C SER A 822 17.61 16.17 29.28
N ASP A 823 18.05 14.92 29.45
CA ASP A 823 19.32 14.44 28.88
C ASP A 823 19.25 14.28 27.36
N GLU A 824 18.12 13.76 26.88
CA GLU A 824 17.77 13.60 25.47
C GLU A 824 16.39 14.22 25.19
N CYS A 825 16.02 14.36 23.90
CA CYS A 825 14.76 14.98 23.48
C CYS A 825 14.50 16.38 24.09
N ARG A 826 15.55 17.16 24.38
CA ARG A 826 15.47 18.49 25.05
C ARG A 826 14.54 19.50 24.42
N ILE A 827 14.27 19.38 23.12
CA ILE A 827 13.30 20.21 22.40
C ILE A 827 12.64 19.36 21.34
N ASP A 828 11.32 19.44 21.26
CA ASP A 828 10.52 18.89 20.18
C ASP A 828 9.99 20.01 19.28
N THR A 829 9.98 19.77 17.96
CA THR A 829 9.60 20.77 16.96
C THR A 829 8.10 20.96 16.76
N ILE A 830 7.26 19.95 17.02
CA ILE A 830 5.83 20.03 16.73
C ILE A 830 5.11 20.94 17.74
N ALA A 831 5.48 20.86 19.02
CA ALA A 831 5.03 21.81 20.04
C ALA A 831 5.40 23.26 19.68
N GLN A 832 6.63 23.52 19.18
CA GLN A 832 7.05 24.88 18.80
C GLN A 832 6.29 25.42 17.58
N ALA A 833 5.99 24.55 16.61
CA ALA A 833 5.24 24.93 15.41
C ALA A 833 3.80 25.31 15.79
N TRP A 834 3.13 24.47 16.59
CA TRP A 834 1.74 24.67 16.97
C TRP A 834 1.53 25.80 17.99
N ALA A 835 2.51 26.09 18.85
CA ALA A 835 2.55 27.33 19.64
C ALA A 835 2.40 28.59 18.77
N VAL A 836 2.95 28.56 17.55
CA VAL A 836 2.91 29.65 16.57
C VAL A 836 1.70 29.58 15.63
N ILE A 837 1.21 28.38 15.29
CA ILE A 837 0.03 28.19 14.43
C ILE A 837 -1.25 28.60 15.18
N SER A 838 -1.40 28.14 16.42
CA SER A 838 -2.58 28.37 17.26
C SER A 838 -2.85 29.83 17.67
N GLY A 839 -1.83 30.70 17.54
CA GLY A 839 -1.89 32.08 18.05
C GLY A 839 -1.80 32.20 19.57
N ALA A 840 -1.81 31.10 20.33
CA ALA A 840 -1.80 31.11 21.79
C ALA A 840 -0.48 31.59 22.41
N ALA A 841 0.65 31.43 21.71
CA ALA A 841 1.95 31.85 22.24
C ALA A 841 2.09 33.39 22.26
N ALA A 842 2.41 33.94 23.42
CA ALA A 842 2.74 35.36 23.56
C ALA A 842 3.81 35.78 22.53
N ARG A 843 3.62 36.93 21.87
CA ARG A 843 4.40 37.33 20.67
C ARG A 843 5.92 37.24 20.85
N ALA A 844 6.44 37.54 22.04
CA ALA A 844 7.87 37.39 22.36
C ALA A 844 8.33 35.92 22.42
N ARG A 845 7.57 35.05 23.10
CA ARG A 845 7.83 33.61 23.22
C ARG A 845 7.69 32.90 21.87
N GLY A 846 6.75 33.33 21.05
CA GLY A 846 6.67 32.94 19.64
C GLY A 846 7.97 33.20 18.87
N HIS A 847 8.70 34.28 19.15
CA HIS A 847 10.04 34.51 18.56
C HIS A 847 11.15 33.64 19.19
N GLY A 848 11.02 33.25 20.46
CA GLY A 848 11.93 32.32 21.15
C GLY A 848 11.83 30.90 20.59
N ALA A 849 10.64 30.29 20.63
CA ALA A 849 10.35 28.97 20.07
C ALA A 849 10.82 28.85 18.61
N ARG A 850 10.58 29.92 17.82
CA ARG A 850 11.08 30.09 16.45
C ARG A 850 12.61 30.02 16.32
N ARG A 851 13.37 30.65 17.24
CA ARG A 851 14.84 30.61 17.20
C ARG A 851 15.39 29.24 17.59
N HIS A 852 14.82 28.57 18.59
CA HIS A 852 15.36 27.31 19.11
C HIS A 852 14.97 26.08 18.28
N GLY A 853 13.77 26.05 17.68
CA GLY A 853 13.40 25.00 16.71
C GLY A 853 14.23 25.02 15.41
N ALA A 854 14.85 26.16 15.09
CA ALA A 854 15.72 26.34 13.93
C ALA A 854 17.19 26.01 14.25
N ALA A 855 17.56 24.73 14.14
CA ALA A 855 18.95 24.29 14.31
C ALA A 855 19.93 25.13 13.45
N PRO A 856 20.94 25.80 14.05
CA PRO A 856 21.82 26.70 13.31
C PRO A 856 22.72 25.93 12.34
N ARG A 857 22.83 26.43 11.10
CA ARG A 857 23.93 26.03 10.21
C ARG A 857 25.24 26.52 10.83
N GLY A 858 26.21 25.62 10.94
CA GLY A 858 27.41 25.83 11.77
C GLY A 858 28.15 27.13 11.50
N GLY A 859 28.25 27.96 12.54
CA GLY A 859 29.19 29.06 12.68
C GLY A 859 29.90 28.92 14.03
N THR A 860 31.22 29.05 14.05
CA THR A 860 32.07 28.78 15.21
C THR A 860 32.19 29.99 16.14
N ARG A 861 32.00 29.78 17.47
CA ARG A 861 32.91 30.22 18.56
C ARG A 861 32.29 29.96 19.95
N GLY A 862 33.15 29.55 20.89
CA GLY A 862 33.01 29.91 22.31
C GLY A 862 32.11 29.06 23.21
N HIS A 863 32.74 28.08 23.85
CA HIS A 863 32.43 27.44 25.16
C HIS A 863 31.90 26.01 25.14
N HIS A 864 32.80 25.08 25.50
CA HIS A 864 32.51 23.72 25.90
C HIS A 864 32.65 23.63 27.44
N PRO A 865 31.65 23.09 28.17
CA PRO A 865 31.92 22.48 29.46
C PRO A 865 32.65 21.13 29.27
N PRO A 866 33.39 20.64 30.28
CA PRO A 866 34.22 19.45 30.16
C PRO A 866 33.41 18.15 30.11
N PRO A 867 33.98 17.05 29.58
CA PRO A 867 33.35 15.74 29.62
C PRO A 867 33.53 15.09 31.00
N HIS A 868 32.43 14.81 31.71
CA HIS A 868 32.47 13.91 32.88
C HIS A 868 32.23 12.45 32.45
N PRO A 869 32.98 11.48 33.01
CA PRO A 869 32.78 10.06 32.75
C PRO A 869 31.76 9.45 33.73
N GLY A 870 30.94 8.52 33.22
CA GLY A 870 30.27 7.48 34.01
C GLY A 870 29.21 7.91 35.02
N VAL A 871 27.94 7.79 34.65
CA VAL A 871 26.81 7.73 35.61
C VAL A 871 26.04 6.42 35.37
N ARG A 872 25.69 5.74 36.47
CA ARG A 872 24.90 4.49 36.45
C ARG A 872 23.47 4.78 36.01
N PRO A 873 22.74 3.82 35.42
CA PRO A 873 21.35 4.05 35.03
C PRO A 873 20.43 4.02 36.26
N ASP A 874 19.86 5.16 36.64
CA ASP A 874 18.73 5.20 37.56
C ASP A 874 17.51 4.50 36.95
N ALA A 875 16.76 3.78 37.80
CA ALA A 875 15.78 2.78 37.38
C ALA A 875 14.36 3.34 37.11
N GLU A 876 14.11 4.63 37.36
CA GLU A 876 12.74 5.16 37.47
C GLU A 876 12.20 5.93 36.25
N ARG A 877 12.96 6.04 35.15
CA ARG A 877 12.49 6.69 33.90
C ARG A 877 12.08 5.65 32.84
N PRO A 878 10.80 5.63 32.39
CA PRO A 878 10.35 4.75 31.30
C PRO A 878 11.10 5.01 30.00
N ARG A 879 11.83 4.00 29.49
CA ARG A 879 12.63 4.16 28.26
C ARG A 879 11.74 4.16 27.00
N LEU A 880 11.70 5.31 26.32
CA LEU A 880 11.18 5.46 24.94
C LEU A 880 12.21 4.96 23.92
N HIS A 881 12.37 3.64 23.82
CA HIS A 881 13.24 3.01 22.82
C HIS A 881 12.51 1.91 22.03
N GLN A 882 11.85 2.33 20.93
CA GLN A 882 11.68 1.51 19.73
C GLN A 882 12.39 2.21 18.55
N GLY A 883 13.70 2.02 18.47
CA GLY A 883 14.50 2.56 17.37
C GLY A 883 16.00 2.53 17.65
N LEU A 884 16.79 2.23 16.61
CA LEU A 884 18.26 2.15 16.71
C LEU A 884 18.83 3.47 17.28
N PRO A 885 19.63 3.44 18.36
CA PRO A 885 20.32 4.62 18.87
C PRO A 885 21.34 5.11 17.85
N ALA A 886 21.29 6.40 17.52
CA ALA A 886 22.28 7.03 16.66
C ALA A 886 23.62 7.08 17.41
N ARG A 887 24.71 6.57 16.82
CA ARG A 887 26.06 6.55 17.44
C ARG A 887 26.66 7.94 17.78
N ARG A 888 25.92 9.03 17.52
CA ARG A 888 26.10 10.38 18.12
C ARG A 888 24.72 11.02 18.26
N ALA A 889 24.49 11.79 19.33
CA ALA A 889 23.21 12.41 19.70
C ALA A 889 22.72 13.56 18.77
N ARG A 890 22.71 13.34 17.45
CA ARG A 890 22.20 14.28 16.45
C ARG A 890 21.50 13.54 15.31
N GLU A 891 20.20 13.81 15.17
CA GLU A 891 19.40 13.74 13.94
C GLU A 891 18.91 12.36 13.47
N ARG A 892 17.79 11.89 14.04
CA ARG A 892 16.64 11.51 13.19
C ARG A 892 15.86 12.79 12.87
N ARG A 893 15.27 12.90 11.67
CA ARG A 893 14.56 14.12 11.22
C ARG A 893 13.19 13.76 10.64
N PRO A 894 12.09 13.94 11.40
CA PRO A 894 10.73 13.85 10.85
C PRO A 894 10.56 14.91 9.74
N VAL A 895 9.94 14.54 8.62
CA VAL A 895 9.86 15.42 7.43
C VAL A 895 8.73 16.46 7.55
N HIS A 896 7.63 16.12 8.23
CA HIS A 896 6.44 16.97 8.34
C HIS A 896 6.65 18.25 9.19
N ALA A 897 7.58 18.26 10.14
CA ALA A 897 7.61 19.28 11.20
C ALA A 897 8.38 20.59 10.86
N ARG A 898 8.56 21.00 9.58
CA ARG A 898 9.38 22.19 9.22
C ARG A 898 9.03 22.95 7.94
N ARG A 899 8.55 24.20 8.07
CA ARG A 899 8.88 25.30 7.12
C ARG A 899 8.94 26.71 7.77
N PRO A 900 9.25 27.83 7.07
CA PRO A 900 10.33 28.72 7.49
C PRO A 900 9.91 29.98 8.26
N LEU A 901 10.88 30.46 9.02
CA LEU A 901 10.74 31.60 9.91
C LEU A 901 11.40 32.83 9.29
N GLY A 902 10.76 33.30 8.20
CA GLY A 902 11.15 34.52 7.49
C GLY A 902 10.98 35.77 8.38
N ARG A 903 11.91 36.71 8.28
CA ARG A 903 11.86 37.97 9.04
C ARG A 903 10.77 38.89 8.50
N ALA A 904 9.76 39.15 9.30
CA ALA A 904 8.91 40.33 9.19
C ALA A 904 9.12 41.22 10.43
N ARG A 905 9.62 42.44 10.24
CA ARG A 905 9.62 43.51 11.25
C ARG A 905 8.57 44.55 10.84
N PRO A 906 7.52 44.79 11.65
CA PRO A 906 6.78 46.04 11.61
C PRO A 906 7.41 47.06 12.59
N GLY A 907 7.39 48.35 12.22
CA GLY A 907 7.55 49.51 13.12
C GLY A 907 8.82 49.59 13.98
N GLY A 908 9.76 50.47 13.61
CA GLY A 908 10.88 50.86 14.48
C GLY A 908 11.92 51.69 13.73
N ALA A 909 11.97 53.00 14.03
CA ALA A 909 12.93 53.93 13.42
C ALA A 909 14.35 53.74 13.98
N GLY A 910 15.37 53.88 13.12
CA GLY A 910 16.78 53.79 13.49
C GLY A 910 17.68 53.36 12.31
N PRO A 911 18.71 54.13 11.94
CA PRO A 911 19.51 53.85 10.74
C PRO A 911 20.65 52.84 11.00
N PRO A 912 20.84 51.81 10.16
CA PRO A 912 22.01 50.93 10.23
C PRO A 912 23.12 51.37 9.25
N ARG A 913 24.36 51.49 9.75
CA ARG A 913 25.57 51.70 8.92
C ARG A 913 25.88 50.47 8.05
N PRO A 914 26.44 50.63 6.84
CA PRO A 914 26.71 49.51 5.93
C PRO A 914 28.03 48.77 6.26
N ARG A 915 28.07 47.46 5.96
CA ARG A 915 29.32 46.73 5.73
C ARG A 915 29.23 45.99 4.40
N ARG A 916 30.33 46.04 3.64
CA ARG A 916 30.41 45.72 2.20
C ARG A 916 30.28 44.22 1.91
N SER A 917 29.58 43.90 0.81
CA SER A 917 29.78 42.67 0.03
C SER A 917 30.60 43.01 -1.22
N PRO A 918 31.50 42.13 -1.67
CA PRO A 918 31.95 42.10 -3.05
C PRO A 918 31.42 40.85 -3.77
N ALA A 919 30.81 41.07 -4.93
CA ALA A 919 30.56 40.04 -5.94
C ALA A 919 31.02 40.60 -7.29
N ALA A 920 32.03 39.98 -7.90
CA ALA A 920 32.37 40.11 -9.33
C ALA A 920 33.51 39.13 -9.66
N HIS A 921 33.29 38.26 -10.66
CA HIS A 921 34.15 37.98 -11.82
C HIS A 921 33.67 36.67 -12.50
N ALA A 922 33.84 36.60 -13.82
CA ALA A 922 33.17 35.64 -14.70
C ALA A 922 34.15 34.72 -15.45
N GLU A 923 33.72 33.47 -15.68
CA GLU A 923 34.11 32.52 -16.76
C GLU A 923 35.62 32.20 -17.01
N PRO A 924 35.95 31.25 -17.91
CA PRO A 924 35.47 29.86 -17.97
C PRO A 924 36.63 28.82 -17.99
N ARG A 925 36.40 27.58 -17.51
CA ARG A 925 37.10 26.31 -17.90
C ARG A 925 36.61 25.11 -17.07
N ALA A 926 36.50 23.93 -17.70
CA ALA A 926 36.22 22.63 -17.07
C ALA A 926 37.52 22.00 -16.47
N PRO A 927 37.58 20.75 -15.92
CA PRO A 927 36.51 19.76 -15.70
C PRO A 927 36.62 18.98 -14.35
N TRP A 928 35.71 19.13 -13.36
CA TRP A 928 35.83 18.37 -12.09
C TRP A 928 34.55 17.79 -11.47
N ARG A 929 34.32 16.51 -11.81
CA ARG A 929 34.01 15.34 -10.97
C ARG A 929 33.21 15.52 -9.64
N HIS A 930 32.10 14.79 -9.61
CA HIS A 930 31.42 14.10 -8.48
C HIS A 930 30.81 14.85 -7.26
N ALA A 931 29.58 14.39 -7.00
CA ALA A 931 28.91 14.14 -5.71
C ALA A 931 28.01 15.24 -5.12
N ARG A 932 26.67 15.05 -5.27
CA ARG A 932 25.58 15.25 -4.28
C ARG A 932 24.26 14.70 -4.86
N GLY A 933 23.33 14.29 -4.00
CA GLY A 933 22.11 13.58 -4.42
C GLY A 933 20.77 14.25 -4.07
N HIS A 934 19.71 13.55 -4.48
CA HIS A 934 18.26 13.73 -4.23
C HIS A 934 17.54 14.92 -4.90
N ARG A 935 16.53 14.59 -5.71
CA ARG A 935 15.15 15.15 -5.67
C ARG A 935 14.21 14.46 -6.68
N ALA A 936 13.41 13.50 -6.21
CA ALA A 936 12.07 13.16 -6.70
C ALA A 936 11.37 12.35 -5.59
N LEU A 937 10.29 12.90 -5.02
CA LEU A 937 9.45 12.39 -3.89
C LEU A 937 10.18 11.88 -2.60
N PRO A 938 9.50 11.74 -1.43
CA PRO A 938 10.19 11.55 -0.14
C PRO A 938 10.07 10.13 0.44
N GLY A 939 11.21 9.44 0.56
CA GLY A 939 11.45 8.32 1.48
C GLY A 939 12.55 8.65 2.49
N GLY A 940 12.69 7.84 3.54
CA GLY A 940 13.68 8.08 4.62
C GLY A 940 15.13 8.11 4.12
N ALA A 941 15.94 9.05 4.63
CA ALA A 941 17.30 9.27 4.14
C ALA A 941 18.33 8.32 4.79
N VAL A 942 18.96 7.46 3.98
CA VAL A 942 20.20 6.75 4.33
C VAL A 942 21.41 7.57 3.84
N ARG A 943 22.50 7.62 4.61
CA ARG A 943 23.71 8.37 4.22
C ARG A 943 24.99 7.59 4.49
N GLY A 944 25.66 7.17 3.42
CA GLY A 944 26.97 6.53 3.48
C GLY A 944 28.13 7.46 3.91
N ARG A 945 29.22 6.84 4.36
CA ARG A 945 30.56 7.42 4.61
C ARG A 945 31.61 6.39 4.15
N GLY A 946 32.79 6.78 3.66
CA GLY A 946 33.27 8.12 3.35
C GLY A 946 34.75 8.15 2.96
N GLY A 947 35.18 9.24 2.30
CA GLY A 947 36.58 9.56 1.96
C GLY A 947 36.95 10.98 2.43
N ARG A 948 38.24 11.32 2.43
CA ARG A 948 38.84 12.45 3.20
C ARG A 948 38.31 13.86 2.85
N LEU A 949 38.47 14.79 3.80
CA LEU A 949 37.87 16.14 3.80
C LEU A 949 38.39 17.09 2.69
N ARG A 950 37.46 17.79 2.02
CA ARG A 950 37.58 19.23 1.69
C ARG A 950 36.24 19.95 1.93
N ARG A 951 36.28 21.19 2.45
CA ARG A 951 35.09 21.99 2.84
C ARG A 951 34.33 22.50 1.59
N ARG A 952 33.05 22.13 1.40
CA ARG A 952 32.10 22.81 0.48
C ARG A 952 30.66 22.82 1.03
N PRO A 953 29.90 23.92 0.90
CA PRO A 953 28.69 24.22 1.67
C PRO A 953 27.50 23.29 1.33
N ALA A 954 26.53 23.17 2.24
CA ALA A 954 25.37 22.30 2.09
C ALA A 954 24.06 23.11 2.00
N LEU A 955 23.31 22.91 0.91
CA LEU A 955 21.93 23.35 0.74
C LEU A 955 21.01 22.12 0.86
N GLY A 956 19.96 22.24 1.66
CA GLY A 956 19.05 21.14 2.00
C GLY A 956 17.69 21.24 1.31
N PRO A 957 16.86 20.19 1.39
CA PRO A 957 15.52 20.17 0.82
C PRO A 957 14.52 21.02 1.63
N TRP A 958 13.54 21.57 0.92
CA TRP A 958 12.31 22.14 1.47
C TRP A 958 11.16 21.23 1.05
N ARG A 959 10.23 20.89 1.96
CA ARG A 959 8.99 20.14 1.63
C ARG A 959 7.80 20.60 2.46
N LEU A 960 6.62 20.20 1.98
CA LEU A 960 5.27 20.22 2.55
C LEU A 960 5.13 20.71 3.99
N ASP A 961 4.87 22.02 4.10
CA ASP A 961 3.80 22.57 4.96
C ASP A 961 3.33 23.93 4.39
N LEU A 962 3.43 24.09 3.06
CA LEU A 962 3.24 25.38 2.39
C LEU A 962 1.81 25.57 1.89
N VAL A 963 1.08 24.48 1.63
CA VAL A 963 -0.28 24.52 1.07
C VAL A 963 -1.28 25.07 2.09
N HIS A 964 -1.21 24.65 3.36
CA HIS A 964 -2.07 25.18 4.44
C HIS A 964 -1.96 26.69 4.67
N ARG A 965 -0.87 27.36 4.22
CA ARG A 965 -0.72 28.82 4.34
C ARG A 965 -0.68 29.59 3.03
N LEU A 966 -0.43 28.95 1.88
CA LEU A 966 -0.68 29.56 0.57
C LEU A 966 -2.15 29.44 0.14
N GLY A 967 -2.90 28.47 0.70
CA GLY A 967 -4.37 28.55 0.79
C GLY A 967 -4.86 29.69 1.68
N GLY A 968 -3.96 30.36 2.42
CA GLY A 968 -4.16 31.69 2.99
C GLY A 968 -4.12 32.79 1.92
N VAL A 969 -4.85 32.61 0.82
CA VAL A 969 -5.38 33.77 0.09
C VAL A 969 -6.56 34.25 0.93
N ASP A 970 -6.27 35.08 1.93
CA ASP A 970 -7.29 35.94 2.52
C ASP A 970 -7.79 36.84 1.40
N VAL A 971 -8.89 36.45 0.76
CA VAL A 971 -9.77 37.36 0.03
C VAL A 971 -10.71 37.93 1.08
N PRO A 972 -10.52 39.20 1.53
CA PRO A 972 -11.47 39.80 2.43
C PRO A 972 -12.84 39.83 1.73
N GLY A 973 -13.88 39.43 2.43
CA GLY A 973 -15.22 39.31 1.84
C GLY A 973 -15.69 40.64 1.24
N GLY A 974 -15.93 40.64 -0.07
CA GLY A 974 -16.59 41.74 -0.79
C GLY A 974 -15.68 42.91 -1.20
N ARG A 975 -15.54 43.08 -2.52
CA ARG A 975 -14.85 44.16 -3.25
C ARG A 975 -13.32 44.02 -3.28
N GLY A 976 -12.77 43.91 -4.48
CA GLY A 976 -11.35 43.63 -4.70
C GLY A 976 -10.43 44.79 -4.34
N VAL A 977 -9.39 44.49 -3.55
CA VAL A 977 -8.18 45.30 -3.41
C VAL A 977 -6.97 44.36 -3.43
N THR A 978 -6.11 44.48 -4.44
CA THR A 978 -4.85 43.75 -4.52
C THR A 978 -3.77 44.46 -3.68
N ALA A 979 -3.28 43.80 -2.63
CA ALA A 979 -2.23 44.35 -1.75
C ALA A 979 -1.18 43.31 -1.34
N TRP A 980 -0.38 42.83 -2.30
CA TRP A 980 0.80 42.00 -2.01
C TRP A 980 2.00 42.85 -1.58
N CYS A 981 2.24 42.93 -0.27
CA CYS A 981 3.36 43.68 0.30
C CYS A 981 4.70 42.93 0.30
N HIS A 982 5.35 42.82 -0.87
CA HIS A 982 6.78 42.48 -0.97
C HIS A 982 7.61 43.64 -1.53
N ARG A 983 8.23 44.43 -0.64
CA ARG A 983 9.22 45.46 -1.05
C ARG A 983 10.55 44.81 -1.45
N ALA A 984 10.77 44.68 -2.75
CA ALA A 984 12.10 44.62 -3.35
C ALA A 984 12.29 45.82 -4.27
N ARG A 985 12.83 46.94 -3.74
CA ARG A 985 13.17 48.10 -4.58
C ARG A 985 14.42 47.79 -5.41
N ARG A 986 14.29 47.74 -6.73
CA ARG A 986 15.40 48.07 -7.65
C ARG A 986 15.51 49.61 -7.73
N PRO A 987 16.70 50.21 -7.63
CA PRO A 987 16.91 51.59 -8.01
C PRO A 987 17.15 51.69 -9.53
N GLY A 988 16.52 52.65 -10.21
CA GLY A 988 16.78 52.97 -11.62
C GLY A 988 15.63 52.69 -12.60
N ALA A 989 14.59 53.52 -12.55
CA ALA A 989 13.69 53.81 -13.67
C ALA A 989 13.08 55.22 -13.44
N PRO A 990 13.00 56.10 -14.46
CA PRO A 990 12.53 57.47 -14.28
C PRO A 990 10.99 57.55 -14.19
N PRO A 991 10.43 58.62 -13.59
CA PRO A 991 8.98 58.74 -13.38
C PRO A 991 8.26 59.27 -14.62
N GLY A 992 7.40 58.45 -15.23
CA GLY A 992 6.33 58.90 -16.14
C GLY A 992 5.00 58.96 -15.40
N ALA A 993 4.37 60.13 -15.34
CA ALA A 993 3.11 60.34 -14.65
C ALA A 993 1.88 59.87 -15.47
N LEU A 994 0.74 59.66 -14.81
CA LEU A 994 -0.59 60.02 -15.34
C LEU A 994 -1.63 60.07 -14.20
N HIS A 995 -2.45 61.13 -14.22
CA HIS A 995 -3.54 61.40 -13.25
C HIS A 995 -4.86 60.71 -13.69
N PRO A 996 -5.86 60.56 -12.79
CA PRO A 996 -7.14 59.93 -13.11
C PRO A 996 -8.20 60.94 -13.63
N GLY A 997 -8.97 60.58 -14.66
CA GLY A 997 -10.01 61.47 -15.21
C GLY A 997 -11.01 60.86 -16.22
N ARG A 998 -12.12 60.33 -15.69
CA ARG A 998 -13.52 60.35 -16.22
C ARG A 998 -13.90 59.93 -17.68
N VAL A 999 -14.86 58.97 -17.70
CA VAL A 999 -16.16 58.96 -18.43
C VAL A 999 -16.31 58.18 -19.76
N ALA A 1000 -17.10 57.10 -19.65
CA ALA A 1000 -18.15 56.52 -20.53
C ALA A 1000 -17.95 56.28 -22.06
N GLY A 1001 -18.26 55.03 -22.46
CA GLY A 1001 -18.59 54.60 -23.83
C GLY A 1001 -18.97 53.11 -23.86
N LEU A 1002 -20.16 52.77 -24.38
CA LEU A 1002 -20.71 51.41 -24.58
C LEU A 1002 -20.18 50.76 -25.90
N PRO A 1003 -20.45 49.47 -26.23
CA PRO A 1003 -21.01 48.33 -25.46
C PRO A 1003 -20.10 47.06 -25.47
N PRO A 1004 -20.47 45.95 -24.78
CA PRO A 1004 -19.63 44.75 -24.67
C PRO A 1004 -19.91 43.66 -25.73
N ALA A 1005 -18.90 42.84 -26.04
CA ALA A 1005 -19.09 41.59 -26.80
C ALA A 1005 -18.23 40.41 -26.28
N LEU A 1006 -18.88 39.27 -26.09
CA LEU A 1006 -18.35 37.90 -26.07
C LEU A 1006 -17.39 37.46 -24.94
N VAL A 1007 -17.98 37.18 -23.77
CA VAL A 1007 -17.64 35.98 -22.99
C VAL A 1007 -18.79 34.98 -23.13
N ARG A 1008 -18.54 33.79 -23.71
CA ARG A 1008 -19.52 32.68 -23.72
C ARG A 1008 -19.19 31.69 -22.60
N ALA A 1009 -19.92 31.76 -21.49
CA ALA A 1009 -20.02 30.68 -20.52
C ALA A 1009 -21.25 29.82 -20.87
N GLY A 1010 -21.05 28.51 -21.08
CA GLY A 1010 -22.14 27.57 -21.35
C GLY A 1010 -22.82 27.10 -20.07
N GLN A 1011 -24.00 27.65 -19.76
CA GLN A 1011 -24.86 27.10 -18.69
C GLN A 1011 -25.73 25.95 -19.20
N ARG A 1012 -25.89 24.91 -18.38
CA ARG A 1012 -26.95 23.91 -18.53
C ARG A 1012 -28.29 24.53 -18.10
N PRO A 1013 -29.42 24.27 -18.80
CA PRO A 1013 -30.72 24.74 -18.35
C PRO A 1013 -31.32 23.80 -17.30
N GLY A 1014 -31.75 24.35 -16.17
CA GLY A 1014 -32.70 23.72 -15.26
C GLY A 1014 -34.14 24.12 -15.62
N ARG A 1015 -35.13 23.29 -15.25
CA ARG A 1015 -36.54 23.66 -15.23
C ARG A 1015 -37.11 23.41 -13.83
N ALA A 1016 -37.91 24.37 -13.35
CA ALA A 1016 -38.75 24.24 -12.16
C ALA A 1016 -40.22 24.01 -12.57
N ALA A 1017 -41.07 23.80 -11.56
CA ALA A 1017 -42.50 23.48 -11.63
C ALA A 1017 -43.34 24.60 -12.32
N ASP A 1018 -44.62 24.43 -12.69
CA ASP A 1018 -45.69 23.79 -11.91
C ASP A 1018 -46.94 23.37 -12.74
N GLY A 1019 -47.81 22.56 -12.12
CA GLY A 1019 -49.27 22.75 -12.19
C GLY A 1019 -50.10 22.32 -13.42
N GLY A 1020 -50.54 21.04 -13.43
CA GLY A 1020 -51.98 20.73 -13.57
C GLY A 1020 -52.64 20.52 -14.96
N ALA A 1021 -53.81 19.86 -14.89
CA ALA A 1021 -54.84 19.64 -15.93
C ALA A 1021 -54.56 18.66 -17.10
N ALA A 1022 -55.32 17.56 -17.09
CA ALA A 1022 -55.60 16.70 -18.24
C ALA A 1022 -56.93 17.14 -18.92
N PRO A 1023 -57.58 16.37 -19.80
CA PRO A 1023 -57.11 15.44 -20.84
C PRO A 1023 -57.70 15.78 -22.24
N ARG A 1024 -57.22 15.16 -23.33
CA ARG A 1024 -58.11 14.69 -24.43
C ARG A 1024 -57.47 13.70 -25.42
N ARG A 1025 -58.35 12.90 -26.03
CA ARG A 1025 -58.07 11.82 -26.99
C ARG A 1025 -57.99 12.36 -28.43
N ARG A 1026 -57.18 11.77 -29.31
CA ARG A 1026 -57.64 10.93 -30.45
C ARG A 1026 -56.52 10.59 -31.47
N THR A 1027 -56.51 9.31 -31.84
CA THR A 1027 -56.25 8.72 -33.19
C THR A 1027 -56.47 9.69 -34.38
N HIS A 1028 -55.78 9.61 -35.53
CA HIS A 1028 -55.81 8.47 -36.47
C HIS A 1028 -54.96 8.70 -37.76
N ARG A 1029 -54.49 7.59 -38.38
CA ARG A 1029 -54.41 7.28 -39.84
C ARG A 1029 -53.55 8.11 -40.84
N GLY A 1030 -52.81 7.34 -41.65
CA GLY A 1030 -52.57 7.55 -43.09
C GLY A 1030 -51.10 7.70 -43.48
N LEU A 1031 -50.61 7.31 -44.68
CA LEU A 1031 -51.07 6.38 -45.74
C LEU A 1031 -49.94 6.34 -46.83
N ARG A 1032 -49.99 5.41 -47.81
CA ARG A 1032 -49.15 5.30 -49.05
C ARG A 1032 -47.82 4.52 -48.89
N GLN A 1033 -47.60 3.37 -49.55
CA GLN A 1033 -47.30 3.07 -50.98
C GLN A 1033 -45.80 3.29 -51.33
N TRP A 1034 -45.07 2.46 -52.10
CA TRP A 1034 -45.32 1.14 -52.73
C TRP A 1034 -43.97 0.53 -53.25
N ARG A 1035 -43.84 -0.81 -53.30
CA ARG A 1035 -42.98 -1.63 -54.22
C ARG A 1035 -41.42 -1.45 -54.18
N ALA A 1036 -40.59 -2.44 -54.56
CA ALA A 1036 -40.79 -3.85 -54.97
C ALA A 1036 -39.51 -4.72 -54.82
N ALA A 1037 -39.71 -6.05 -54.88
CA ALA A 1037 -38.76 -7.14 -55.19
C ALA A 1037 -37.55 -7.38 -54.25
N GLY A 1038 -37.17 -8.61 -53.90
CA GLY A 1038 -37.76 -9.96 -54.03
C GLY A 1038 -37.00 -10.86 -53.03
N GLY A 1039 -37.59 -11.85 -52.33
CA GLY A 1039 -38.21 -13.08 -52.83
C GLY A 1039 -37.27 -14.26 -52.51
N ASP A 1040 -37.69 -15.48 -52.16
CA ASP A 1040 -38.98 -16.00 -51.68
C ASP A 1040 -38.73 -17.39 -51.03
N GLY A 1041 -39.76 -18.07 -50.49
CA GLY A 1041 -39.69 -19.47 -50.02
C GLY A 1041 -39.25 -19.64 -48.55
N ARG A 1042 -40.10 -19.65 -47.51
CA ARG A 1042 -41.42 -20.29 -47.24
C ARG A 1042 -41.40 -21.82 -47.09
N GLY A 1043 -42.02 -22.29 -46.00
CA GLY A 1043 -42.56 -23.65 -45.84
C GLY A 1043 -42.54 -24.10 -44.38
N ARG A 1044 -43.50 -23.76 -43.50
CA ARG A 1044 -44.87 -24.30 -43.34
C ARG A 1044 -44.90 -25.81 -43.00
N SER A 1045 -45.76 -26.32 -42.10
CA SER A 1045 -46.80 -25.69 -41.26
C SER A 1045 -47.45 -26.69 -40.29
N SER A 1046 -48.23 -26.18 -39.31
CA SER A 1046 -49.54 -26.74 -38.84
C SER A 1046 -49.57 -28.15 -38.20
N SER A 1047 -50.51 -28.57 -37.34
CA SER A 1047 -51.58 -28.02 -36.47
C SER A 1047 -52.23 -29.26 -35.79
N ARG A 1048 -52.91 -29.26 -34.63
CA ARG A 1048 -54.18 -28.60 -34.30
C ARG A 1048 -54.49 -28.71 -32.79
N SER A 1049 -55.34 -27.79 -32.31
CA SER A 1049 -56.07 -27.77 -31.03
C SER A 1049 -57.38 -28.61 -31.14
N PRO A 1050 -58.51 -28.41 -30.40
CA PRO A 1050 -58.83 -27.53 -29.25
C PRO A 1050 -59.61 -28.22 -28.08
N ARG A 1051 -59.76 -27.63 -26.89
CA ARG A 1051 -60.86 -26.75 -26.37
C ARG A 1051 -60.70 -26.72 -24.81
N MET A 1052 -61.29 -25.89 -23.94
CA MET A 1052 -62.04 -24.59 -23.88
C MET A 1052 -62.15 -24.24 -22.37
N ALA A 1053 -62.47 -23.04 -21.85
CA ALA A 1053 -62.66 -21.66 -22.35
C ALA A 1053 -62.60 -20.66 -21.15
N ALA A 1054 -62.54 -19.34 -21.44
CA ALA A 1054 -62.83 -18.20 -20.55
C ALA A 1054 -61.91 -17.94 -19.31
N CYS A 1055 -61.64 -16.70 -18.86
CA CYS A 1055 -61.63 -15.38 -19.51
C CYS A 1055 -60.76 -14.37 -18.71
N SER A 1056 -60.22 -13.36 -19.40
CA SER A 1056 -59.89 -11.99 -18.93
C SER A 1056 -59.00 -11.67 -17.69
N THR A 1057 -57.82 -11.10 -18.00
CA THR A 1057 -57.25 -9.80 -17.53
C THR A 1057 -56.51 -9.59 -16.18
N CYS A 1058 -55.22 -9.27 -16.34
CA CYS A 1058 -54.50 -8.06 -15.85
C CYS A 1058 -54.09 -7.81 -14.37
N ARG A 1059 -52.75 -7.78 -14.22
CA ARG A 1059 -51.90 -6.73 -13.58
C ARG A 1059 -51.80 -6.56 -12.06
N CYS A 1060 -50.52 -6.57 -11.63
CA CYS A 1060 -49.87 -5.64 -10.69
C CYS A 1060 -50.24 -5.66 -9.19
N GLY A 1061 -49.43 -6.38 -8.42
CA GLY A 1061 -48.53 -5.73 -7.44
C GLY A 1061 -49.00 -5.51 -6.00
N SER A 1062 -48.04 -5.03 -5.20
CA SER A 1062 -48.07 -4.62 -3.78
C SER A 1062 -48.12 -5.72 -2.71
N ALA A 1063 -47.34 -5.47 -1.64
CA ALA A 1063 -47.35 -6.17 -0.36
C ALA A 1063 -48.53 -5.70 0.52
N PRO A 1064 -48.64 -6.18 1.77
CA PRO A 1064 -48.77 -5.18 2.83
C PRO A 1064 -47.97 -5.45 4.12
N THR A 1065 -47.78 -4.35 4.84
CA THR A 1065 -47.22 -4.21 6.20
C THR A 1065 -48.32 -4.30 7.29
N TRP A 1066 -47.93 -4.03 8.56
CA TRP A 1066 -48.77 -3.81 9.76
C TRP A 1066 -49.27 -5.07 10.51
N GLY A 1067 -49.37 -5.09 11.85
CA GLY A 1067 -48.93 -4.09 12.84
C GLY A 1067 -49.30 -4.42 14.31
N ARG A 1068 -48.56 -3.79 15.26
CA ARG A 1068 -48.82 -3.42 16.67
C ARG A 1068 -49.77 -4.23 17.60
N ALA A 1069 -49.22 -4.47 18.82
CA ALA A 1069 -49.87 -4.51 20.15
C ALA A 1069 -50.79 -5.74 20.45
N THR A 1070 -51.04 -6.19 21.69
CA THR A 1070 -50.88 -5.65 23.07
C THR A 1070 -50.34 -6.70 24.06
N ALA A 1071 -49.98 -6.28 25.29
CA ALA A 1071 -49.63 -7.14 26.45
C ALA A 1071 -50.89 -7.37 27.36
N PRO A 1072 -50.81 -7.80 28.66
CA PRO A 1072 -49.80 -8.55 29.44
C PRO A 1072 -50.43 -9.75 30.23
N VAL A 1073 -49.75 -10.35 31.24
CA VAL A 1073 -50.24 -10.57 32.66
C VAL A 1073 -49.50 -11.66 33.49
N ARG A 1074 -48.94 -11.23 34.64
CA ARG A 1074 -48.74 -11.92 35.98
C ARG A 1074 -47.99 -13.26 36.10
N ARG A 1075 -46.86 -13.34 36.84
CA ARG A 1075 -46.61 -13.34 38.33
C ARG A 1075 -46.67 -14.74 38.98
N ARG A 1076 -45.55 -15.20 39.57
CA ARG A 1076 -45.31 -15.29 41.04
C ARG A 1076 -43.90 -15.86 41.35
N ALA A 1077 -43.38 -15.51 42.53
CA ALA A 1077 -42.16 -16.03 43.16
C ALA A 1077 -42.56 -16.49 44.60
N PRO A 1078 -41.67 -16.63 45.61
CA PRO A 1078 -40.26 -17.07 45.68
C PRO A 1078 -40.05 -18.18 46.76
N ARG A 1079 -38.81 -18.61 47.07
CA ARG A 1079 -38.39 -18.89 48.47
C ARG A 1079 -36.86 -18.87 48.68
N ARG A 1080 -36.46 -18.65 49.95
CA ARG A 1080 -35.09 -18.50 50.51
C ARG A 1080 -34.47 -19.91 50.78
N GLY A 1081 -33.17 -20.11 51.04
CA GLY A 1081 -32.01 -19.20 51.10
C GLY A 1081 -30.76 -19.87 51.73
N SER A 1082 -29.78 -19.04 52.11
CA SER A 1082 -28.69 -19.24 53.12
C SER A 1082 -27.49 -20.17 52.81
N GLY A 1083 -26.27 -19.68 53.09
CA GLY A 1083 -25.04 -20.51 53.16
C GLY A 1083 -23.74 -19.84 52.70
N SER A 1084 -22.99 -19.24 53.63
CA SER A 1084 -21.57 -18.83 53.53
C SER A 1084 -20.90 -19.28 54.85
N PRO A 1085 -19.55 -19.40 55.05
CA PRO A 1085 -18.42 -18.82 54.30
C PRO A 1085 -17.15 -19.72 54.21
N ARG A 1086 -15.96 -19.10 53.98
CA ARG A 1086 -14.55 -19.57 54.14
C ARG A 1086 -13.88 -20.20 52.90
N ARG A 1087 -12.55 -20.11 52.70
CA ARG A 1087 -11.53 -19.05 52.95
C ARG A 1087 -10.19 -19.47 52.27
N ARG A 1088 -9.39 -18.49 51.81
CA ARG A 1088 -7.91 -18.54 51.60
C ARG A 1088 -7.26 -19.41 50.50
N ALA A 1089 -6.66 -18.69 49.54
CA ALA A 1089 -5.21 -18.60 49.24
C ALA A 1089 -4.43 -19.74 48.53
N GLY A 1090 -3.52 -19.31 47.64
CA GLY A 1090 -2.53 -20.14 46.91
C GLY A 1090 -2.56 -19.87 45.40
N ARG A 1091 -1.89 -18.83 44.87
CA ARG A 1091 -0.50 -18.90 44.36
C ARG A 1091 -0.16 -20.22 43.66
N TRP A 1092 -0.25 -20.25 42.33
CA TRP A 1092 0.54 -21.10 41.41
C TRP A 1092 0.81 -20.27 40.12
N PRO A 1093 1.80 -20.64 39.28
CA PRO A 1093 2.50 -19.74 38.35
C PRO A 1093 1.84 -19.58 36.97
#